data_AF-A0A1I3QI67-F1
#
_entry.id   AF-A0A1I3QI67-F1
#
_cell.length_a   1.000
_cell.length_b   1.000
_cell.length_c   1.000
_cell.angle_alpha   90.00
_cell.angle_beta   90.00
_cell.angle_gamma   90.00
#
_symmetry.space_group_name_H-M   'P 1'
#
loop_
_entity.id
_entity.type
_entity.pdbx_description
1 polymer ?
#
loop_
_entity_poly.entity_id
_entity_poly.type
_entity_poly.pdbx_seq_one_letter_code
_entity_poly.pdbx_strand_id
1 'polypeptide(L)'
;MNVEWAWRMNVEPNLINPQADDCAKRLMAYLCDTYGKRMLTGQQIGVRATPEMDVIFRETGRYPAVGGFDFMNDSPSRAERGAVGTDTALALAWWRAGGIVTFCWHWNAPKDLVDQPPDNGWHRGFYTAATTFDLARAMDDPSSEEYALLLRDIDAIAGLLARLREAGVPVLWRPLHEASGGWFWWGAKGPEPCIRLWKLMYDRMTGLHGLHNLIWVWNGQHKDWYPGDAYVDIIGEDAYSPARNYEPHVDRFRQAMSYTESAKLIALSENGPLPDPDLMIASGALWLWNCTWYGDFLHKLQDGETVVSERYTEAEMLKKVYRHPFTVTRDELPDLLRYPEGRTNREDNGVPIRRASDSSRGVDGIMRISALTAEQIEQFIDKGYVHIKGAFPREAALEAQSFLWGKLEEKAGVLREDPSTWREPMVNIRENYRHAAFDACNTALFADAVEDLTGAGRTIHRFVAGETEGDKLPGWGWWPVNFFVGKGEPWFVPTNGWHWDGIHFRHYVDSPEQGLLCLCLFSDIAPHGGGTLVVEGSHKTVARHLTRYPEGVELGDGIRALHAEHPYFAKLTGRDGEPMSAEERNAFFMEQAYIDEDGTRLQVAETTGEAGDVILCHPFLVHAASPNHSGKVRFMCNRTSPLKERLSLQREGAGGYSPLERSIRASVYR
;
A
#
# COMPACT_ATOMS: atom_id res chain seq x y z
N MET A 1 8.17 4.45 16.00
CA MET A 1 8.42 5.61 15.11
C MET A 1 7.89 6.88 15.78
N ASN A 2 8.65 7.98 15.82
CA ASN A 2 8.24 9.22 16.49
C ASN A 2 6.94 9.78 15.86
N VAL A 3 5.93 10.03 16.69
CA VAL A 3 4.54 10.38 16.31
C VAL A 3 4.44 11.67 15.48
N GLU A 4 5.45 12.54 15.56
CA GLU A 4 5.44 13.85 14.88
C GLU A 4 5.45 13.76 13.33
N TRP A 5 5.95 12.66 12.74
CA TRP A 5 6.29 12.66 11.30
C TRP A 5 5.56 11.64 10.44
N ALA A 6 4.65 10.81 10.95
CA ALA A 6 4.08 9.73 10.11
C ALA A 6 3.19 10.25 8.98
N TRP A 7 2.61 11.44 9.11
CA TRP A 7 1.91 12.09 7.99
C TRP A 7 2.85 12.35 6.81
N ARG A 8 4.17 12.48 7.04
CA ARG A 8 5.18 12.63 5.98
C ARG A 8 5.39 11.35 5.17
N MET A 9 4.88 10.22 5.64
CA MET A 9 4.85 8.97 4.89
C MET A 9 3.63 8.87 3.95
N ASN A 10 2.64 9.76 4.08
CA ASN A 10 1.49 9.81 3.19
C ASN A 10 1.70 10.92 2.14
N VAL A 11 2.23 10.54 0.98
CA VAL A 11 2.57 11.47 -0.10
C VAL A 11 1.57 11.30 -1.23
N GLU A 12 0.92 12.38 -1.63
CA GLU A 12 0.01 12.37 -2.78
C GLU A 12 0.80 12.14 -4.08
N PRO A 13 0.26 11.39 -5.06
CA PRO A 13 0.96 11.02 -6.29
C PRO A 13 1.01 12.16 -7.32
N ASN A 14 1.37 13.35 -6.88
CA ASN A 14 1.50 14.54 -7.72
C ASN A 14 2.95 14.75 -8.13
N LEU A 15 3.17 14.85 -9.44
CA LEU A 15 4.46 15.27 -10.00
C LEU A 15 4.54 16.80 -10.08
N ILE A 16 5.73 17.35 -9.86
CA ILE A 16 6.02 18.79 -10.00
C ILE A 16 5.80 19.28 -11.43
N ASN A 17 5.94 18.39 -12.41
CA ASN A 17 5.66 18.69 -13.81
C ASN A 17 4.16 18.45 -14.10
N PRO A 18 3.36 19.51 -14.30
CA PRO A 18 1.93 19.35 -14.58
C PRO A 18 1.64 18.69 -15.94
N GLN A 19 2.65 18.64 -16.84
CA GLN A 19 2.57 18.00 -18.14
C GLN A 19 3.17 16.59 -18.14
N ALA A 20 3.39 15.98 -16.96
CA ALA A 20 3.98 14.66 -16.86
C ALA A 20 3.31 13.63 -17.79
N ASP A 21 4.12 12.81 -18.45
CA ASP A 21 3.63 11.72 -19.28
C ASP A 21 2.96 10.66 -18.38
N ASP A 22 1.98 9.94 -18.91
CA ASP A 22 1.19 8.99 -18.13
C ASP A 22 2.08 7.89 -17.50
N CYS A 23 3.15 7.47 -18.17
CA CYS A 23 4.10 6.51 -17.59
C CYS A 23 4.75 7.03 -16.29
N ALA A 24 5.06 8.32 -16.21
CA ALA A 24 5.63 8.93 -15.02
C ALA A 24 4.58 9.05 -13.91
N LYS A 25 3.34 9.43 -14.25
CA LYS A 25 2.22 9.48 -13.29
C LYS A 25 1.94 8.10 -12.68
N ARG A 26 1.89 7.06 -13.52
CA ARG A 26 1.69 5.67 -13.08
C ARG A 26 2.81 5.20 -12.16
N LEU A 27 4.06 5.49 -12.51
CA LEU A 27 5.19 5.16 -11.64
C LEU A 27 5.08 5.93 -10.32
N MET A 28 4.82 7.24 -10.33
CA MET A 28 4.66 8.04 -9.11
C MET A 28 3.53 7.50 -8.22
N ALA A 29 2.38 7.15 -8.80
CA ALA A 29 1.27 6.53 -8.06
C ALA A 29 1.72 5.24 -7.36
N TYR A 30 2.41 4.36 -8.07
CA TYR A 30 2.95 3.13 -7.47
C TYR A 30 3.97 3.40 -6.36
N LEU A 31 4.84 4.39 -6.54
CA LEU A 31 5.83 4.76 -5.53
C LEU A 31 5.15 5.30 -4.26
N CYS A 32 4.13 6.16 -4.40
CA CYS A 32 3.34 6.64 -3.26
C CYS A 32 2.59 5.50 -2.55
N ASP A 33 1.97 4.59 -3.31
CA ASP A 33 1.26 3.45 -2.74
C ASP A 33 2.19 2.47 -2.00
N THR A 34 3.45 2.40 -2.43
CA THR A 34 4.50 1.57 -1.82
C THR A 34 5.13 2.22 -0.59
N TYR A 35 5.26 3.55 -0.58
CA TYR A 35 6.03 4.29 0.41
C TYR A 35 5.51 4.08 1.85
N GLY A 36 6.44 3.83 2.78
CA GLY A 36 6.11 3.52 4.17
C GLY A 36 5.50 2.12 4.39
N LYS A 37 5.27 1.33 3.33
CA LYS A 37 4.72 -0.04 3.44
C LYS A 37 5.71 -1.11 3.01
N ARG A 38 6.45 -0.84 1.95
CA ARG A 38 7.52 -1.72 1.42
C ARG A 38 8.69 -0.88 0.93
N MET A 39 9.86 -1.50 0.77
CA MET A 39 11.03 -0.91 0.11
C MET A 39 11.27 -1.61 -1.23
N LEU A 40 11.45 -0.85 -2.32
CA LEU A 40 11.89 -1.42 -3.59
C LEU A 40 13.38 -1.78 -3.52
N THR A 41 13.73 -3.01 -3.87
CA THR A 41 15.14 -3.40 -3.99
C THR A 41 15.79 -2.72 -5.19
N GLY A 42 17.00 -2.22 -5.05
CA GLY A 42 17.71 -1.61 -6.18
C GLY A 42 19.22 -1.83 -6.18
N GLN A 43 19.78 -1.71 -7.38
CA GLN A 43 21.19 -1.98 -7.66
C GLN A 43 21.72 -1.08 -8.77
N GLN A 44 22.87 -0.43 -8.53
CA GLN A 44 23.62 0.30 -9.55
C GLN A 44 24.44 -0.68 -10.40
N ILE A 45 24.49 -0.49 -11.72
CA ILE A 45 25.37 -1.27 -12.60
C ILE A 45 26.78 -0.67 -12.69
N GLY A 46 27.77 -1.51 -13.01
CA GLY A 46 29.14 -1.06 -13.22
C GLY A 46 29.36 -0.30 -14.54
N VAL A 47 30.48 0.44 -14.59
CA VAL A 47 30.81 1.35 -15.72
C VAL A 47 31.40 0.63 -16.94
N ARG A 48 32.17 -0.44 -16.73
CA ARG A 48 32.85 -1.20 -17.80
C ARG A 48 32.25 -2.58 -18.03
N ALA A 49 31.81 -3.20 -16.96
CA ALA A 49 31.12 -4.48 -16.93
C ALA A 49 29.98 -4.37 -15.92
N THR A 50 28.89 -5.07 -16.18
CA THR A 50 27.63 -4.93 -15.44
C THR A 50 27.13 -6.26 -14.88
N PRO A 51 27.97 -7.05 -14.16
CA PRO A 51 27.58 -8.38 -13.69
C PRO A 51 26.59 -8.34 -12.52
N GLU A 52 26.32 -7.17 -11.95
CA GLU A 52 25.61 -7.02 -10.68
C GLU A 52 24.25 -7.72 -10.69
N MET A 53 23.45 -7.49 -11.73
CA MET A 53 22.10 -8.04 -11.85
C MET A 53 22.11 -9.57 -11.91
N ASP A 54 23.06 -10.16 -12.63
CA ASP A 54 23.17 -11.61 -12.80
C ASP A 54 23.72 -12.29 -11.54
N VAL A 55 24.64 -11.62 -10.83
CA VAL A 55 25.15 -12.09 -9.54
C VAL A 55 24.02 -12.18 -8.52
N ILE A 56 23.19 -11.14 -8.42
CA ILE A 56 22.02 -11.12 -7.53
C ILE A 56 21.05 -12.24 -7.89
N PHE A 57 20.72 -12.40 -9.18
CA PHE A 57 19.78 -13.43 -9.61
C PHE A 57 20.29 -14.84 -9.30
N ARG A 58 21.58 -15.12 -9.56
CA ARG A 58 22.16 -16.43 -9.25
C ARG A 58 22.17 -16.73 -7.75
N GLU A 59 22.43 -15.73 -6.91
CA GLU A 59 22.50 -15.93 -5.46
C GLU A 59 21.11 -16.02 -4.80
N THR A 60 20.15 -15.23 -5.27
CA THR A 60 18.87 -15.02 -4.58
C THR A 60 17.69 -15.68 -5.28
N GLY A 61 17.79 -15.91 -6.59
CA GLY A 61 16.69 -16.33 -7.47
C GLY A 61 15.80 -15.17 -7.95
N ARG A 62 16.14 -13.92 -7.62
CA ARG A 62 15.32 -12.73 -7.90
C ARG A 62 16.17 -11.59 -8.49
N TYR A 63 15.55 -10.68 -9.22
CA TYR A 63 16.19 -9.46 -9.74
C TYR A 63 15.75 -8.24 -8.89
N PRO A 64 16.59 -7.20 -8.74
CA PRO A 64 16.17 -5.96 -8.08
C PRO A 64 14.99 -5.33 -8.80
N ALA A 65 14.13 -4.61 -8.08
CA ALA A 65 13.04 -3.85 -8.69
C ALA A 65 13.56 -2.63 -9.47
N VAL A 66 14.56 -1.92 -8.92
CA VAL A 66 15.13 -0.67 -9.47
C VAL A 66 16.53 -0.93 -10.03
N GLY A 67 16.74 -0.58 -11.29
CA GLY A 67 18.06 -0.59 -11.93
C GLY A 67 18.65 0.82 -11.97
N GLY A 68 19.85 0.99 -11.41
CA GLY A 68 20.59 2.25 -11.42
C GLY A 68 21.62 2.32 -12.55
N PHE A 69 21.58 3.43 -13.29
CA PHE A 69 22.35 3.69 -14.50
C PHE A 69 23.02 5.07 -14.43
N ASP A 70 24.02 5.33 -15.29
CA ASP A 70 24.78 6.59 -15.24
C ASP A 70 25.11 7.16 -16.63
N PHE A 71 24.84 8.45 -16.83
CA PHE A 71 25.23 9.18 -18.04
C PHE A 71 26.68 9.69 -18.03
N MET A 72 27.51 9.26 -17.08
CA MET A 72 28.91 9.68 -16.94
C MET A 72 29.67 9.64 -18.28
N ASN A 73 29.61 8.51 -18.99
CA ASN A 73 30.30 8.30 -20.26
C ASN A 73 29.68 9.08 -21.43
N ASP A 74 28.46 9.59 -21.26
CA ASP A 74 27.75 10.42 -22.24
C ASP A 74 28.05 11.92 -22.10
N SER A 75 28.75 12.32 -21.05
CA SER A 75 29.25 13.70 -20.91
C SER A 75 30.10 14.08 -22.13
N PRO A 76 29.81 15.18 -22.86
CA PRO A 76 30.54 15.53 -24.08
C PRO A 76 32.07 15.60 -23.90
N SER A 77 32.54 16.12 -22.76
CA SER A 77 33.98 16.18 -22.43
C SER A 77 34.64 14.79 -22.32
N ARG A 78 33.88 13.74 -22.01
CA ARG A 78 34.36 12.35 -22.04
C ARG A 78 34.22 11.74 -23.43
N ALA A 79 33.12 12.00 -24.12
CA ALA A 79 32.90 11.51 -25.48
C ALA A 79 33.95 12.03 -26.48
N GLU A 80 34.36 13.31 -26.35
CA GLU A 80 35.46 13.93 -27.09
C GLU A 80 36.80 13.19 -26.89
N ARG A 81 36.93 12.43 -25.79
CA ARG A 81 38.11 11.63 -25.44
C ARG A 81 37.89 10.13 -25.65
N GLY A 82 36.85 9.76 -26.39
CA GLY A 82 36.57 8.40 -26.84
C GLY A 82 35.77 7.54 -25.85
N ALA A 83 35.22 8.11 -24.78
CA ALA A 83 34.24 7.38 -23.97
C ALA A 83 32.95 7.13 -24.76
N VAL A 84 32.30 6.00 -24.52
CA VAL A 84 31.04 5.63 -25.16
C VAL A 84 30.05 5.27 -24.07
N GLY A 85 28.91 5.96 -24.03
CA GLY A 85 27.80 5.61 -23.14
C GLY A 85 26.98 4.45 -23.69
N THR A 86 26.69 3.49 -22.83
CA THR A 86 25.92 2.27 -23.17
C THR A 86 24.63 2.15 -22.35
N ASP A 87 24.54 2.88 -21.26
CA ASP A 87 23.55 2.71 -20.20
C ASP A 87 22.11 2.98 -20.68
N THR A 88 21.92 3.89 -21.64
CA THR A 88 20.60 4.14 -22.24
C THR A 88 20.00 2.84 -22.84
N ALA A 89 20.82 2.03 -23.52
CA ALA A 89 20.35 0.78 -24.13
C ALA A 89 20.05 -0.29 -23.06
N LEU A 90 20.84 -0.32 -21.99
CA LEU A 90 20.63 -1.22 -20.86
C LEU A 90 19.37 -0.85 -20.07
N ALA A 91 19.13 0.44 -19.84
CA ALA A 91 17.90 0.93 -19.20
C ALA A 91 16.64 0.60 -20.01
N LEU A 92 16.70 0.76 -21.35
CA LEU A 92 15.62 0.31 -22.23
C LEU A 92 15.34 -1.19 -22.11
N ALA A 93 16.39 -2.02 -21.99
CA ALA A 93 16.24 -3.45 -21.80
C ALA A 93 15.65 -3.78 -20.42
N TRP A 94 16.09 -3.07 -19.38
CA TRP A 94 15.61 -3.24 -18.02
C TRP A 94 14.12 -2.90 -17.87
N TRP A 95 13.69 -1.76 -18.43
CA TRP A 95 12.29 -1.36 -18.47
C TRP A 95 11.43 -2.39 -19.20
N ARG A 96 11.87 -2.88 -20.37
CA ARG A 96 11.16 -3.95 -21.10
C ARG A 96 11.03 -5.25 -20.32
N ALA A 97 11.94 -5.50 -19.38
CA ALA A 97 11.88 -6.65 -18.47
C ALA A 97 11.01 -6.39 -17.21
N GLY A 98 10.32 -5.24 -17.15
CA GLY A 98 9.41 -4.86 -16.07
C GLY A 98 10.08 -4.12 -14.90
N GLY A 99 11.35 -3.74 -15.01
CA GLY A 99 12.08 -3.05 -13.93
C GLY A 99 11.96 -1.53 -13.99
N ILE A 100 12.08 -0.87 -12.84
CA ILE A 100 12.10 0.60 -12.71
C ILE A 100 13.50 1.13 -13.04
N VAL A 101 13.57 2.27 -13.73
CA VAL A 101 14.82 2.90 -14.18
C VAL A 101 15.14 4.13 -13.35
N THR A 102 16.33 4.17 -12.74
CA THR A 102 16.90 5.38 -12.14
C THR A 102 18.21 5.73 -12.81
N PHE A 103 18.43 7.02 -13.08
CA PHE A 103 19.67 7.54 -13.65
C PHE A 103 20.26 8.60 -12.74
N CYS A 104 21.55 8.46 -12.44
CA CYS A 104 22.38 9.59 -12.02
C CYS A 104 23.24 10.08 -13.19
N TRP A 105 24.02 11.13 -12.93
CA TRP A 105 24.97 11.64 -13.88
C TRP A 105 26.21 12.15 -13.16
N HIS A 106 27.30 11.37 -13.21
CA HIS A 106 28.62 11.88 -12.87
C HIS A 106 29.10 12.83 -13.97
N TRP A 107 28.57 14.05 -13.95
CA TRP A 107 28.81 15.06 -14.98
C TRP A 107 30.27 15.45 -15.01
N ASN A 108 30.99 14.99 -16.03
CA ASN A 108 32.39 15.38 -16.20
C ASN A 108 32.45 16.84 -16.69
N ALA A 109 33.15 17.72 -15.98
CA ALA A 109 33.11 19.15 -16.25
C ALA A 109 33.30 19.47 -17.74
N PRO A 110 32.54 20.44 -18.31
CA PRO A 110 32.54 20.68 -19.75
C PRO A 110 33.90 21.14 -20.29
N LYS A 111 34.68 21.85 -19.46
CA LYS A 111 36.04 22.36 -19.74
C LYS A 111 36.88 22.43 -18.46
N ASP A 112 38.09 22.96 -18.59
CA ASP A 112 39.01 23.22 -17.48
C ASP A 112 39.35 21.96 -16.66
N LEU A 113 39.52 20.83 -17.35
CA LEU A 113 39.99 19.60 -16.74
C LEU A 113 41.48 19.73 -16.41
N VAL A 114 41.85 19.33 -15.19
CA VAL A 114 43.25 19.34 -14.75
C VAL A 114 44.09 18.36 -15.58
N ASP A 115 43.54 17.18 -15.84
CA ASP A 115 44.11 16.08 -16.63
C ASP A 115 45.56 15.71 -16.25
N GLN A 116 45.78 15.51 -14.95
CA GLN A 116 47.07 15.09 -14.38
C GLN A 116 46.96 13.70 -13.75
N PRO A 117 47.26 12.62 -14.49
CA PRO A 117 47.21 11.26 -13.95
C PRO A 117 48.33 11.01 -12.91
N PRO A 118 48.17 10.05 -11.98
CA PRO A 118 47.01 9.15 -11.89
C PRO A 118 45.81 9.76 -11.17
N ASP A 119 46.03 10.76 -10.31
CA ASP A 119 45.01 11.21 -9.36
C ASP A 119 43.95 12.13 -9.97
N ASN A 120 44.29 12.93 -10.99
CA ASN A 120 43.40 13.96 -11.56
C ASN A 120 43.29 13.86 -13.09
N GLY A 121 43.34 12.64 -13.65
CA GLY A 121 43.15 12.43 -15.10
C GLY A 121 41.76 12.89 -15.58
N TRP A 122 41.62 13.22 -16.86
CA TRP A 122 40.39 13.79 -17.45
C TRP A 122 39.10 13.01 -17.14
N HIS A 123 39.19 11.68 -17.02
CA HIS A 123 38.07 10.80 -16.72
C HIS A 123 37.53 11.02 -15.30
N ARG A 124 38.27 11.69 -14.43
CA ARG A 124 37.82 12.04 -13.07
C ARG A 124 37.22 13.44 -12.99
N GLY A 125 37.02 14.12 -14.11
CA GLY A 125 36.62 15.54 -14.20
C GLY A 125 35.27 15.91 -13.61
N PHE A 126 34.52 14.95 -13.07
CA PHE A 126 33.36 15.22 -12.21
C PHE A 126 33.78 15.62 -10.78
N TYR A 127 34.95 15.19 -10.31
CA TYR A 127 35.51 15.61 -9.02
C TYR A 127 36.07 17.04 -9.07
N THR A 128 35.82 17.81 -8.02
CA THR A 128 36.39 19.15 -7.79
C THR A 128 37.91 19.16 -7.89
N ALA A 129 38.60 18.10 -7.44
CA ALA A 129 40.06 18.02 -7.52
C ALA A 129 40.61 17.87 -8.96
N ALA A 130 39.77 17.42 -9.91
CA ALA A 130 40.18 17.11 -11.28
C ALA A 130 39.73 18.16 -12.31
N THR A 131 39.15 19.28 -11.86
CA THR A 131 38.77 20.40 -12.72
C THR A 131 38.92 21.73 -12.00
N THR A 132 39.25 22.80 -12.73
CA THR A 132 39.19 24.17 -12.24
C THR A 132 37.94 24.92 -12.72
N PHE A 133 36.95 24.21 -13.28
CA PHE A 133 35.69 24.78 -13.74
C PHE A 133 34.96 25.48 -12.59
N ASP A 134 34.60 26.75 -12.78
CA ASP A 134 33.97 27.58 -11.75
C ASP A 134 32.48 27.76 -12.05
N LEU A 135 31.63 26.98 -11.39
CA LEU A 135 30.18 27.04 -11.57
C LEU A 135 29.61 28.41 -11.20
N ALA A 136 30.11 29.08 -10.14
CA ALA A 136 29.57 30.39 -9.76
C ALA A 136 29.78 31.40 -10.88
N ARG A 137 31.00 31.46 -11.44
CA ARG A 137 31.31 32.31 -12.59
C ARG A 137 30.46 31.95 -13.81
N ALA A 138 30.29 30.66 -14.11
CA ALA A 138 29.48 30.22 -15.24
C ALA A 138 28.03 30.68 -15.08
N MET A 139 27.44 30.55 -13.87
CA MET A 139 26.06 30.95 -13.63
C MET A 139 25.86 32.47 -13.64
N ASP A 140 26.85 33.24 -13.18
CA ASP A 140 26.77 34.71 -13.09
C ASP A 140 26.81 35.43 -14.43
N ASP A 141 27.29 34.77 -15.48
CA ASP A 141 27.31 35.31 -16.84
C ASP A 141 26.68 34.34 -17.84
N PRO A 142 25.37 34.44 -18.10
CA PRO A 142 24.68 33.64 -19.12
C PRO A 142 25.17 33.83 -20.56
N SER A 143 26.00 34.85 -20.82
CA SER A 143 26.63 35.07 -22.12
C SER A 143 28.02 34.43 -22.26
N SER A 144 28.54 33.86 -21.16
CA SER A 144 29.85 33.22 -21.11
C SER A 144 29.92 31.90 -21.90
N GLU A 145 31.13 31.55 -22.32
CA GLU A 145 31.40 30.23 -22.91
C GLU A 145 31.10 29.11 -21.91
N GLU A 146 31.47 29.31 -20.63
CA GLU A 146 31.22 28.35 -19.57
C GLU A 146 29.73 28.01 -19.44
N TYR A 147 28.86 29.03 -19.45
CA TYR A 147 27.42 28.82 -19.44
C TYR A 147 26.94 28.10 -20.70
N ALA A 148 27.39 28.50 -21.89
CA ALA A 148 27.04 27.84 -23.15
C ALA A 148 27.43 26.35 -23.16
N LEU A 149 28.56 25.99 -22.54
CA LEU A 149 28.99 24.60 -22.42
C LEU A 149 28.16 23.81 -21.40
N LEU A 150 27.68 24.43 -20.32
CA LEU A 150 26.69 23.80 -19.44
C LEU A 150 25.43 23.43 -20.21
N LEU A 151 24.94 24.36 -21.04
CA LEU A 151 23.77 24.14 -21.88
C LEU A 151 23.98 23.02 -22.90
N ARG A 152 25.15 22.99 -23.56
CA ARG A 152 25.54 21.92 -24.50
C ARG A 152 25.44 20.55 -23.85
N ASP A 153 26.02 20.40 -22.66
CA ASP A 153 26.06 19.12 -21.97
C ASP A 153 24.65 18.69 -21.52
N ILE A 154 23.85 19.62 -20.98
CA ILE A 154 22.44 19.38 -20.64
C ILE A 154 21.66 18.92 -21.88
N ASP A 155 21.86 19.56 -23.03
CA ASP A 155 21.18 19.21 -24.29
C ASP A 155 21.58 17.82 -24.79
N ALA A 156 22.85 17.45 -24.66
CA ALA A 156 23.34 16.13 -25.03
C ALA A 156 22.66 15.03 -24.21
N ILE A 157 22.57 15.21 -22.89
CA ILE A 157 21.88 14.26 -22.00
C ILE A 157 20.36 14.28 -22.22
N ALA A 158 19.77 15.46 -22.48
CA ALA A 158 18.36 15.58 -22.81
C ALA A 158 17.99 14.75 -24.06
N GLY A 159 18.87 14.70 -25.07
CA GLY A 159 18.68 13.84 -26.24
C GLY A 159 18.64 12.34 -25.92
N LEU A 160 19.39 11.88 -24.91
CA LEU A 160 19.35 10.48 -24.46
C LEU A 160 18.09 10.19 -23.63
N LEU A 161 17.71 11.09 -22.73
CA LEU A 161 16.46 11.03 -21.98
C LEU A 161 15.23 11.07 -22.91
N ALA A 162 15.30 11.81 -24.02
CA ALA A 162 14.25 11.83 -25.05
C ALA A 162 14.03 10.45 -25.67
N ARG A 163 15.10 9.68 -25.92
CA ARG A 163 14.98 8.31 -26.43
C ARG A 163 14.29 7.37 -25.43
N LEU A 164 14.52 7.57 -24.14
CA LEU A 164 13.81 6.83 -23.08
C LEU A 164 12.33 7.25 -23.05
N ARG A 165 12.04 8.55 -23.16
CA ARG A 165 10.68 9.08 -23.26
C ARG A 165 9.91 8.51 -24.45
N GLU A 166 10.51 8.51 -25.64
CA GLU A 166 9.92 7.96 -26.88
C GLU A 166 9.56 6.48 -26.75
N ALA A 167 10.32 5.74 -25.92
CA ALA A 167 10.03 4.34 -25.59
C ALA A 167 9.04 4.16 -24.42
N GLY A 168 8.46 5.25 -23.92
CA GLY A 168 7.50 5.25 -22.81
C GLY A 168 8.12 4.95 -21.44
N VAL A 169 9.43 5.13 -21.27
CA VAL A 169 10.14 4.83 -20.02
C VAL A 169 10.08 6.02 -19.07
N PRO A 170 9.44 5.90 -17.89
CA PRO A 170 9.58 6.88 -16.83
C PRO A 170 10.96 6.73 -16.16
N VAL A 171 11.60 7.85 -15.84
CA VAL A 171 12.96 7.87 -15.29
C VAL A 171 12.98 8.57 -13.94
N LEU A 172 13.43 7.87 -12.90
CA LEU A 172 13.85 8.50 -11.65
C LEU A 172 15.16 9.25 -11.93
N TRP A 173 15.07 10.55 -12.15
CA TRP A 173 16.16 11.38 -12.62
C TRP A 173 16.86 12.08 -11.45
N ARG A 174 18.10 11.66 -11.16
CA ARG A 174 18.89 12.11 -10.01
C ARG A 174 20.19 12.81 -10.44
N PRO A 175 20.13 14.00 -11.07
CA PRO A 175 21.33 14.75 -11.43
C PRO A 175 21.94 15.47 -10.22
N LEU A 176 23.16 16.00 -10.37
CA LEU A 176 23.81 16.87 -9.38
C LEU A 176 23.81 16.28 -7.94
N HIS A 177 23.98 14.97 -7.82
CA HIS A 177 23.93 14.25 -6.55
C HIS A 177 25.10 14.61 -5.62
N GLU A 178 24.91 14.34 -4.32
CA GLU A 178 25.85 14.61 -3.23
C GLU A 178 26.35 16.07 -3.16
N ALA A 179 25.54 17.02 -3.61
CA ALA A 179 25.97 18.41 -3.83
C ALA A 179 26.63 19.05 -2.60
N SER A 180 26.08 18.87 -1.39
CA SER A 180 26.63 19.50 -0.18
C SER A 180 28.01 18.96 0.23
N GLY A 181 28.43 17.81 -0.31
CA GLY A 181 29.75 17.24 -0.04
C GLY A 181 30.90 18.06 -0.64
N GLY A 182 30.63 18.81 -1.71
CA GLY A 182 31.61 19.69 -2.37
C GLY A 182 32.73 18.97 -3.11
N TRP A 183 32.78 17.63 -3.08
CA TRP A 183 33.76 16.82 -3.80
C TRP A 183 33.47 16.73 -5.30
N PHE A 184 32.24 17.00 -5.73
CA PHE A 184 31.90 17.19 -7.13
C PHE A 184 31.84 18.68 -7.50
N TRP A 185 32.21 19.01 -8.74
CA TRP A 185 32.40 20.41 -9.14
C TRP A 185 31.11 21.24 -9.04
N TRP A 186 29.94 20.63 -9.19
CA TRP A 186 28.65 21.32 -9.03
C TRP A 186 28.37 21.75 -7.59
N GLY A 187 28.98 21.08 -6.60
CA GLY A 187 28.93 21.44 -5.19
C GLY A 187 30.08 22.34 -4.71
N ALA A 188 31.10 22.58 -5.54
CA ALA A 188 32.34 23.21 -5.09
C ALA A 188 32.22 24.69 -4.69
N LYS A 189 31.15 25.37 -5.14
CA LYS A 189 30.96 26.82 -4.97
C LYS A 189 29.80 27.19 -4.04
N GLY A 190 29.38 26.23 -3.21
CA GLY A 190 28.29 26.41 -2.25
C GLY A 190 26.90 26.19 -2.85
N PRO A 191 25.84 26.37 -2.04
CA PRO A 191 24.48 25.97 -2.40
C PRO A 191 23.86 26.81 -3.52
N GLU A 192 24.12 28.12 -3.56
CA GLU A 192 23.44 29.03 -4.49
C GLU A 192 23.71 28.70 -5.96
N PRO A 193 24.97 28.49 -6.42
CA PRO A 193 25.22 28.16 -7.82
C PRO A 193 24.66 26.79 -8.20
N CYS A 194 24.72 25.83 -7.26
CA CYS A 194 24.18 24.49 -7.47
C CYS A 194 22.64 24.51 -7.62
N ILE A 195 21.93 25.27 -6.78
CA ILE A 195 20.47 25.42 -6.86
C ILE A 195 20.08 26.11 -8.18
N ARG A 196 20.83 27.12 -8.62
CA ARG A 196 20.60 27.77 -9.92
C ARG A 196 20.83 26.80 -11.08
N LEU A 197 21.86 25.96 -11.01
CA LEU A 197 22.12 24.94 -12.03
C LEU A 197 21.02 23.87 -12.07
N TRP A 198 20.51 23.42 -10.92
CA TRP A 198 19.38 22.50 -10.83
C TRP A 198 18.14 23.07 -11.54
N LYS A 199 17.78 24.33 -11.22
CA LYS A 199 16.62 25.00 -11.83
C LYS A 199 16.82 25.21 -13.33
N LEU A 200 18.01 25.60 -13.77
CA LEU A 200 18.36 25.69 -15.18
C LEU A 200 18.18 24.34 -15.90
N MET A 201 18.65 23.25 -15.29
CA MET A 201 18.49 21.90 -15.84
C MET A 201 17.02 21.50 -15.93
N TYR A 202 16.21 21.78 -14.89
CA TYR A 202 14.77 21.55 -14.90
C TYR A 202 14.07 22.33 -16.03
N ASP A 203 14.28 23.64 -16.09
CA ASP A 203 13.64 24.51 -17.08
C ASP A 203 14.04 24.11 -18.51
N ARG A 204 15.28 23.69 -18.71
CA ARG A 204 15.78 23.26 -20.02
C ARG A 204 15.27 21.87 -20.40
N MET A 205 15.37 20.87 -19.51
CA MET A 205 14.94 19.50 -19.81
C MET A 205 13.42 19.38 -19.89
N THR A 206 12.69 19.89 -18.90
CA THR A 206 11.23 19.78 -18.84
C THR A 206 10.53 20.87 -19.65
N GLY A 207 11.02 22.11 -19.62
CA GLY A 207 10.39 23.23 -20.34
C GLY A 207 10.78 23.29 -21.82
N LEU A 208 12.07 23.35 -22.15
CA LEU A 208 12.54 23.49 -23.54
C LEU A 208 12.49 22.16 -24.32
N HIS A 209 13.01 21.06 -23.74
CA HIS A 209 13.07 19.76 -24.41
C HIS A 209 11.80 18.92 -24.26
N GLY A 210 10.83 19.35 -23.44
CA GLY A 210 9.56 18.64 -23.26
C GLY A 210 9.71 17.24 -22.66
N LEU A 211 10.74 17.03 -21.83
CA LEU A 211 10.97 15.75 -21.15
C LEU A 211 10.01 15.61 -19.97
N HIS A 212 8.85 15.02 -20.25
CA HIS A 212 7.77 14.86 -19.29
C HIS A 212 7.71 13.47 -18.62
N ASN A 213 8.62 12.57 -18.97
CA ASN A 213 8.78 11.25 -18.37
C ASN A 213 9.71 11.24 -17.13
N LEU A 214 10.26 12.40 -16.75
CA LEU A 214 11.22 12.52 -15.65
C LEU A 214 10.50 12.72 -14.31
N ILE A 215 10.97 12.00 -13.29
CA ILE A 215 10.63 12.19 -11.88
C ILE A 215 11.90 12.66 -11.17
N TRP A 216 11.91 13.90 -10.69
CA TRP A 216 13.11 14.59 -10.23
C TRP A 216 13.48 14.21 -8.79
N VAL A 217 14.63 13.55 -8.64
CA VAL A 217 15.17 13.05 -7.36
C VAL A 217 16.31 13.95 -6.89
N TRP A 218 16.08 14.73 -5.83
CA TRP A 218 17.10 15.60 -5.25
C TRP A 218 17.95 14.87 -4.23
N ASN A 219 19.26 14.76 -4.49
CA ASN A 219 20.25 14.24 -3.54
C ASN A 219 21.25 15.35 -3.18
N GLY A 220 20.81 16.32 -2.38
CA GLY A 220 21.68 17.42 -1.92
C GLY A 220 22.33 17.19 -0.57
N GLN A 221 21.88 16.19 0.21
CA GLN A 221 22.33 15.83 1.56
C GLN A 221 22.30 16.94 2.64
N HIS A 222 21.68 18.09 2.34
CA HIS A 222 21.48 19.17 3.32
C HIS A 222 20.32 20.11 2.94
N LYS A 223 19.60 20.63 3.95
CA LYS A 223 18.42 21.50 3.76
C LYS A 223 18.75 22.81 3.04
N ASP A 224 19.90 23.42 3.34
CA ASP A 224 20.32 24.70 2.75
C ASP A 224 20.62 24.59 1.24
N TRP A 225 20.68 23.37 0.73
CA TRP A 225 20.91 23.06 -0.68
C TRP A 225 19.61 22.72 -1.42
N TYR A 226 18.47 22.63 -0.73
CA TYR A 226 17.20 22.21 -1.31
C TYR A 226 16.69 23.21 -2.36
N PRO A 227 16.46 22.81 -3.63
CA PRO A 227 16.04 23.72 -4.70
C PRO A 227 14.62 24.29 -4.53
N GLY A 228 13.81 23.66 -3.68
CA GLY A 228 12.42 24.00 -3.40
C GLY A 228 11.42 22.97 -3.95
N ASP A 229 10.25 22.87 -3.33
CA ASP A 229 9.23 21.84 -3.61
C ASP A 229 8.72 21.84 -5.06
N ALA A 230 8.82 22.97 -5.77
CA ALA A 230 8.42 23.12 -7.16
C ALA A 230 9.40 22.49 -8.16
N TYR A 231 10.57 22.06 -7.69
CA TYR A 231 11.65 21.53 -8.53
C TYR A 231 12.10 20.12 -8.12
N VAL A 232 11.43 19.49 -7.16
CA VAL A 232 11.81 18.18 -6.62
C VAL A 232 10.57 17.31 -6.40
N ASP A 233 10.56 16.11 -6.97
CA ASP A 233 9.53 15.10 -6.74
C ASP A 233 9.87 14.22 -5.53
N ILE A 234 11.12 13.75 -5.44
CA ILE A 234 11.60 12.78 -4.45
C ILE A 234 12.90 13.29 -3.82
N ILE A 235 13.11 13.02 -2.53
CA ILE A 235 14.39 13.28 -1.85
C ILE A 235 15.20 11.98 -1.82
N GLY A 236 16.44 12.02 -2.27
CA GLY A 236 17.40 10.93 -2.15
C GLY A 236 18.46 11.23 -1.10
N GLU A 237 18.93 10.19 -0.41
CA GLU A 237 20.14 10.22 0.43
C GLU A 237 21.11 9.12 -0.01
N ASP A 238 22.40 9.41 0.03
CA ASP A 238 23.46 8.43 -0.23
C ASP A 238 24.18 8.13 1.09
N ALA A 239 24.26 6.86 1.48
CA ALA A 239 24.81 6.47 2.77
C ALA A 239 25.74 5.25 2.68
N TYR A 240 26.99 5.45 3.10
CA TYR A 240 28.03 4.44 3.06
C TYR A 240 28.53 4.11 4.45
N SER A 241 28.00 3.04 5.03
CA SER A 241 28.48 2.47 6.30
C SER A 241 29.75 1.64 6.12
N PRO A 242 30.51 1.41 7.20
CA PRO A 242 31.53 0.37 7.24
C PRO A 242 30.99 -0.99 6.80
N ALA A 243 31.87 -1.86 6.31
CA ALA A 243 31.54 -3.21 5.89
C ALA A 243 30.71 -3.97 6.95
N ARG A 244 29.64 -4.64 6.52
CA ARG A 244 28.74 -5.48 7.35
C ARG A 244 28.01 -4.72 8.46
N ASN A 245 27.94 -3.40 8.37
CA ASN A 245 27.02 -2.61 9.18
C ASN A 245 25.71 -2.42 8.39
N TYR A 246 24.64 -3.05 8.89
CA TYR A 246 23.31 -3.10 8.29
C TYR A 246 22.32 -2.11 8.91
N GLU A 247 22.83 -1.07 9.57
CA GLU A 247 21.98 -0.02 10.15
C GLU A 247 21.08 0.64 9.10
N PRO A 248 19.84 0.96 9.48
CA PRO A 248 18.85 1.52 8.55
C PRO A 248 19.02 3.02 8.29
N HIS A 249 20.14 3.63 8.70
CA HIS A 249 20.46 5.05 8.46
C HIS A 249 19.37 6.06 8.92
N VAL A 250 18.76 5.82 10.08
CA VAL A 250 17.62 6.60 10.59
C VAL A 250 17.89 8.09 10.68
N ASP A 251 19.10 8.50 11.05
CA ASP A 251 19.43 9.92 11.17
C ASP A 251 19.52 10.60 9.80
N ARG A 252 19.98 9.89 8.76
CA ARG A 252 19.91 10.38 7.36
C ARG A 252 18.47 10.48 6.88
N PHE A 253 17.64 9.49 7.19
CA PHE A 253 16.21 9.52 6.86
C PHE A 253 15.51 10.73 7.50
N ARG A 254 15.79 11.01 8.77
CA ARG A 254 15.29 12.19 9.49
C ARG A 254 15.84 13.50 8.94
N GLN A 255 17.11 13.52 8.57
CA GLN A 255 17.74 14.66 7.95
C GLN A 255 17.03 14.99 6.62
N ALA A 256 16.82 14.01 5.75
CA ALA A 256 16.09 14.17 4.50
C ALA A 256 14.66 14.70 4.70
N MET A 257 13.94 14.16 5.69
CA MET A 257 12.63 14.69 6.07
C MET A 257 12.69 16.20 6.36
N SER A 258 13.76 16.69 6.97
CA SER A 258 13.87 18.10 7.40
C SER A 258 14.11 19.11 6.26
N TYR A 259 14.34 18.66 5.01
CA TYR A 259 14.69 19.56 3.90
C TYR A 259 13.54 20.46 3.46
N THR A 260 12.32 20.00 3.65
CA THR A 260 11.10 20.75 3.34
C THR A 260 10.05 20.50 4.42
N GLU A 261 9.08 21.41 4.50
CA GLU A 261 7.89 21.18 5.30
C GLU A 261 6.96 20.16 4.63
N SER A 262 6.91 20.12 3.29
CA SER A 262 6.04 19.23 2.52
C SER A 262 6.35 17.74 2.72
N ALA A 263 5.33 16.89 2.58
CA ALA A 263 5.53 15.45 2.49
C ALA A 263 6.12 15.11 1.11
N LYS A 264 7.30 14.49 1.10
CA LYS A 264 7.99 14.01 -0.11
C LYS A 264 8.43 12.58 0.13
N LEU A 265 8.44 11.79 -0.93
CA LEU A 265 9.03 10.45 -0.91
C LEU A 265 10.53 10.57 -0.57
N ILE A 266 11.05 9.62 0.20
CA ILE A 266 12.47 9.60 0.59
C ILE A 266 13.08 8.25 0.25
N ALA A 267 14.17 8.26 -0.52
CA ALA A 267 14.87 7.08 -0.98
C ALA A 267 16.32 7.04 -0.51
N LEU A 268 16.83 5.82 -0.29
CA LEU A 268 18.26 5.57 -0.09
C LEU A 268 18.87 5.40 -1.49
N SER A 269 19.13 6.54 -2.14
CA SER A 269 19.45 6.60 -3.56
C SER A 269 20.82 6.02 -3.91
N GLU A 270 21.72 5.90 -2.94
CA GLU A 270 22.87 5.01 -2.97
C GLU A 270 23.15 4.43 -1.58
N ASN A 271 23.65 3.20 -1.54
CA ASN A 271 24.16 2.61 -0.32
C ASN A 271 25.37 1.70 -0.55
N GLY A 272 26.18 1.56 0.50
CA GLY A 272 27.20 0.53 0.58
C GLY A 272 26.58 -0.83 0.97
N PRO A 273 26.75 -1.31 2.22
CA PRO A 273 26.00 -2.47 2.71
C PRO A 273 24.48 -2.31 2.56
N LEU A 274 23.76 -3.40 2.33
CA LEU A 274 22.30 -3.40 2.32
C LEU A 274 21.74 -3.17 3.74
N PRO A 275 20.80 -2.24 3.94
CA PRO A 275 20.16 -2.07 5.25
C PRO A 275 19.33 -3.30 5.61
N ASP A 276 19.31 -3.68 6.89
CA ASP A 276 18.49 -4.80 7.35
C ASP A 276 17.00 -4.42 7.36
N PRO A 277 16.13 -5.12 6.60
CA PRO A 277 14.70 -4.82 6.57
C PRO A 277 14.03 -4.87 7.95
N ASP A 278 14.47 -5.77 8.84
CA ASP A 278 13.91 -5.85 10.20
C ASP A 278 14.26 -4.60 11.02
N LEU A 279 15.50 -4.11 10.88
CA LEU A 279 15.94 -2.89 11.56
C LEU A 279 15.27 -1.64 10.96
N MET A 280 15.03 -1.62 9.65
CA MET A 280 14.26 -0.56 9.01
C MET A 280 12.84 -0.49 9.58
N ILE A 281 12.14 -1.62 9.68
CA ILE A 281 10.79 -1.70 10.25
C ILE A 281 10.81 -1.26 11.72
N ALA A 282 11.72 -1.81 12.53
CA ALA A 282 11.80 -1.52 13.96
C ALA A 282 12.09 -0.03 14.23
N SER A 283 12.92 0.60 13.40
CA SER A 283 13.32 2.00 13.57
C SER A 283 12.37 2.99 12.89
N GLY A 284 11.64 2.55 11.87
CA GLY A 284 10.78 3.36 11.02
C GLY A 284 11.50 4.21 9.98
N ALA A 285 12.77 3.89 9.67
CA ALA A 285 13.45 4.45 8.49
C ALA A 285 13.05 3.65 7.25
N LEU A 286 11.84 3.91 6.76
CA LEU A 286 11.18 3.18 5.69
C LEU A 286 11.50 3.80 4.32
N TRP A 287 12.77 3.66 3.90
CA TRP A 287 13.24 4.12 2.60
C TRP A 287 12.38 3.56 1.45
N LEU A 288 12.05 4.41 0.47
CA LEU A 288 11.23 4.01 -0.68
C LEU A 288 11.92 2.95 -1.54
N TRP A 289 13.19 3.15 -1.83
CA TRP A 289 14.07 2.16 -2.45
C TRP A 289 15.47 2.29 -1.88
N ASN A 290 16.25 1.21 -1.99
CA ASN A 290 17.71 1.24 -1.85
C ASN A 290 18.36 1.14 -3.23
N CYS A 291 19.60 1.62 -3.41
CA CYS A 291 20.37 1.34 -4.61
C CYS A 291 21.81 1.03 -4.25
N THR A 292 22.12 -0.25 -4.08
CA THR A 292 23.47 -0.66 -3.68
C THR A 292 24.46 -0.32 -4.79
N TRP A 293 25.60 0.29 -4.43
CA TRP A 293 26.62 0.66 -5.41
C TRP A 293 27.24 -0.57 -6.08
N TYR A 294 27.85 -0.37 -7.26
CA TYR A 294 28.39 -1.45 -8.07
C TYR A 294 29.76 -1.95 -7.55
N GLY A 295 30.30 -3.00 -8.19
CA GLY A 295 31.65 -3.48 -7.88
C GLY A 295 31.73 -4.16 -6.51
N ASP A 296 32.76 -3.84 -5.72
CA ASP A 296 33.08 -4.57 -4.48
C ASP A 296 31.98 -4.50 -3.41
N PHE A 297 31.06 -3.54 -3.50
CA PHE A 297 29.86 -3.50 -2.65
C PHE A 297 28.93 -4.69 -2.85
N LEU A 298 28.96 -5.32 -4.04
CA LEU A 298 28.15 -6.50 -4.36
C LEU A 298 29.00 -7.72 -4.74
N HIS A 299 30.00 -7.57 -5.60
CA HIS A 299 30.66 -8.68 -6.27
C HIS A 299 32.19 -8.58 -6.29
N LYS A 300 32.84 -9.72 -6.48
CA LYS A 300 34.28 -9.83 -6.75
C LYS A 300 34.55 -10.92 -7.79
N LEU A 301 35.72 -10.88 -8.41
CA LEU A 301 36.21 -11.99 -9.23
C LEU A 301 36.91 -13.01 -8.32
N GLN A 302 36.48 -14.27 -8.37
CA GLN A 302 37.07 -15.39 -7.65
C GLN A 302 37.15 -16.61 -8.58
N ASP A 303 38.34 -17.16 -8.76
CA ASP A 303 38.58 -18.35 -9.58
C ASP A 303 38.03 -18.27 -11.02
N GLY A 304 38.00 -17.05 -11.60
CA GLY A 304 37.48 -16.79 -12.94
C GLY A 304 35.97 -16.57 -12.99
N GLU A 305 35.26 -16.71 -11.87
CA GLU A 305 33.83 -16.45 -11.75
C GLU A 305 33.56 -15.17 -10.97
N THR A 306 32.53 -14.42 -11.39
CA THR A 306 32.09 -13.26 -10.61
C THR A 306 31.11 -13.74 -9.55
N VAL A 307 31.44 -13.61 -8.28
CA VAL A 307 30.66 -14.09 -7.12
C VAL A 307 30.31 -12.93 -6.19
N VAL A 308 29.42 -13.14 -5.22
CA VAL A 308 29.15 -12.15 -4.17
C VAL A 308 30.45 -11.81 -3.43
N SER A 309 30.70 -10.52 -3.18
CA SER A 309 31.96 -10.06 -2.60
C SER A 309 32.19 -10.61 -1.18
N GLU A 310 31.11 -10.76 -0.40
CA GLU A 310 31.10 -11.09 1.03
C GLU A 310 31.75 -10.02 1.92
N ARG A 311 32.32 -8.95 1.33
CA ARG A 311 33.00 -7.89 2.07
C ARG A 311 32.02 -6.97 2.77
N TYR A 312 31.12 -6.33 2.02
CA TYR A 312 30.19 -5.32 2.54
C TYR A 312 28.84 -5.88 2.93
N THR A 313 28.30 -6.80 2.13
CA THR A 313 27.09 -7.56 2.44
C THR A 313 27.38 -9.03 2.15
N GLU A 314 27.12 -9.88 3.15
CA GLU A 314 27.29 -11.32 2.99
C GLU A 314 26.17 -11.93 2.14
N ALA A 315 26.43 -13.06 1.49
CA ALA A 315 25.44 -13.71 0.62
C ALA A 315 24.12 -14.06 1.34
N GLU A 316 24.20 -14.47 2.60
CA GLU A 316 23.01 -14.74 3.41
C GLU A 316 22.22 -13.48 3.75
N MET A 317 22.90 -12.36 3.98
CA MET A 317 22.23 -11.07 4.18
C MET A 317 21.58 -10.59 2.88
N LEU A 318 22.25 -10.76 1.73
CA LEU A 318 21.68 -10.50 0.41
C LEU A 318 20.41 -11.33 0.17
N LYS A 319 20.44 -12.64 0.47
CA LYS A 319 19.26 -13.52 0.39
C LYS A 319 18.16 -13.09 1.36
N LYS A 320 18.51 -12.73 2.60
CA LYS A 320 17.56 -12.22 3.59
C LYS A 320 16.80 -11.04 3.00
N VAL A 321 17.53 -10.01 2.55
CA VAL A 321 16.95 -8.81 1.96
C VAL A 321 16.05 -9.18 0.78
N TYR A 322 16.52 -9.93 -0.21
CA TYR A 322 15.74 -10.20 -1.43
C TYR A 322 14.54 -11.15 -1.24
N ARG A 323 14.46 -11.87 -0.12
CA ARG A 323 13.33 -12.75 0.22
C ARG A 323 12.42 -12.15 1.28
N HIS A 324 12.72 -10.96 1.77
CA HIS A 324 12.00 -10.37 2.88
C HIS A 324 10.62 -9.86 2.43
N PRO A 325 9.53 -10.10 3.18
CA PRO A 325 8.19 -9.64 2.80
C PRO A 325 8.05 -8.11 2.77
N PHE A 326 8.96 -7.37 3.40
CA PHE A 326 9.00 -5.90 3.31
C PHE A 326 9.63 -5.36 2.01
N THR A 327 10.39 -6.18 1.27
CA THR A 327 11.16 -5.69 0.11
C THR A 327 10.61 -6.19 -1.21
N VAL A 328 10.40 -5.30 -2.17
CA VAL A 328 9.85 -5.64 -3.50
C VAL A 328 10.98 -5.98 -4.47
N THR A 329 10.89 -7.13 -5.13
CA THR A 329 11.78 -7.52 -6.25
C THR A 329 11.10 -7.33 -7.61
N ARG A 330 11.84 -7.41 -8.72
CA ARG A 330 11.30 -7.12 -10.07
C ARG A 330 10.09 -7.98 -10.43
N ASP A 331 10.11 -9.25 -10.04
CA ASP A 331 9.04 -10.22 -10.26
C ASP A 331 7.76 -9.92 -9.46
N GLU A 332 7.87 -9.09 -8.42
CA GLU A 332 6.75 -8.64 -7.59
C GLU A 332 6.20 -7.27 -8.02
N LEU A 333 6.84 -6.60 -8.99
CA LEU A 333 6.34 -5.33 -9.52
C LEU A 333 5.02 -5.55 -10.27
N PRO A 334 4.05 -4.63 -10.15
CA PRO A 334 2.84 -4.69 -10.95
C PRO A 334 3.15 -4.35 -12.42
N ASP A 335 2.15 -4.52 -13.30
CA ASP A 335 2.25 -3.99 -14.65
C ASP A 335 2.21 -2.45 -14.61
N LEU A 336 3.40 -1.83 -14.58
CA LEU A 336 3.58 -0.38 -14.51
C LEU A 336 3.01 0.37 -15.73
N LEU A 337 2.82 -0.32 -16.87
CA LEU A 337 2.19 0.28 -18.05
C LEU A 337 0.67 0.48 -17.86
N ARG A 338 0.06 -0.28 -16.93
CA ARG A 338 -1.38 -0.27 -16.65
C ARG A 338 -1.72 0.11 -15.22
N TYR A 339 -0.73 0.41 -14.39
CA TYR A 339 -0.93 0.81 -13.01
C TYR A 339 -1.85 2.04 -12.94
N PRO A 340 -2.87 2.11 -12.06
CA PRO A 340 -3.76 3.27 -11.98
C PRO A 340 -2.99 4.57 -11.68
N GLU A 341 -3.31 5.67 -12.36
CA GLU A 341 -2.62 6.97 -12.19
C GLU A 341 -2.97 7.71 -10.89
N GLY A 342 -3.78 7.13 -10.00
CA GLY A 342 -4.45 7.87 -8.93
C GLY A 342 -5.47 8.88 -9.49
N ARG A 343 -6.43 9.32 -8.68
CA ARG A 343 -7.46 10.27 -9.14
C ARG A 343 -6.82 11.64 -9.40
N THR A 344 -6.64 12.01 -10.68
CA THR A 344 -6.45 13.42 -11.04
C THR A 344 -7.80 14.12 -10.94
N ASN A 345 -7.90 15.15 -10.09
CA ASN A 345 -9.05 16.05 -10.06
C ASN A 345 -9.18 16.73 -11.43
N ARG A 346 -10.07 16.22 -12.29
CA ARG A 346 -10.60 16.97 -13.42
C ARG A 346 -12.11 17.08 -13.29
N GLU A 347 -12.51 18.32 -13.06
CA GLU A 347 -13.81 18.94 -13.33
C GLU A 347 -15.05 18.18 -12.84
N ASP A 348 -15.45 18.45 -11.60
CA ASP A 348 -16.87 18.61 -11.31
C ASP A 348 -17.08 19.89 -10.50
N ASN A 349 -18.03 20.71 -10.96
CA ASN A 349 -18.22 22.08 -10.52
C ASN A 349 -18.94 22.14 -9.17
N GLY A 350 -18.28 22.73 -8.17
CA GLY A 350 -18.96 23.51 -7.12
C GLY A 350 -19.11 22.83 -5.75
N VAL A 351 -18.22 23.23 -4.83
CA VAL A 351 -18.46 23.75 -3.45
C VAL A 351 -17.16 23.54 -2.65
N PRO A 352 -16.61 24.57 -1.98
CA PRO A 352 -15.31 24.44 -1.32
C PRO A 352 -15.41 23.55 -0.07
N ILE A 353 -14.79 22.36 -0.13
CA ILE A 353 -14.59 21.51 1.06
C ILE A 353 -13.51 22.15 1.93
N ARG A 354 -13.93 22.76 3.05
CA ARG A 354 -13.01 23.18 4.10
C ARG A 354 -12.38 21.94 4.75
N ARG A 355 -11.05 21.94 4.83
CA ARG A 355 -10.24 20.96 5.56
C ARG A 355 -10.74 20.83 7.00
N ALA A 356 -11.17 19.62 7.38
CA ALA A 356 -11.32 19.20 8.77
C ALA A 356 -10.23 18.17 9.07
N SER A 357 -9.37 18.51 10.02
CA SER A 357 -8.33 17.64 10.56
C SER A 357 -8.96 16.53 11.40
N ASP A 358 -8.80 15.27 11.02
CA ASP A 358 -9.19 14.12 11.84
C ASP A 358 -7.96 13.26 12.15
N SER A 359 -7.42 13.43 13.36
CA SER A 359 -6.46 12.51 13.98
C SER A 359 -7.06 12.07 15.31
N SER A 360 -7.41 10.80 15.49
CA SER A 360 -7.78 10.27 16.81
C SER A 360 -6.55 9.64 17.47
N ARG A 361 -6.09 10.23 18.58
CA ARG A 361 -5.05 9.66 19.45
C ARG A 361 -5.64 8.51 20.28
N GLY A 362 -5.00 7.35 20.24
CA GLY A 362 -5.19 6.27 21.22
C GLY A 362 -4.38 6.52 22.50
N VAL A 363 -4.76 5.86 23.59
CA VAL A 363 -4.34 6.15 24.98
C VAL A 363 -2.85 5.90 25.29
N ASP A 364 -2.07 5.26 24.41
CA ASP A 364 -0.66 4.91 24.69
C ASP A 364 0.40 5.47 23.72
N GLY A 365 0.08 6.46 22.87
CA GLY A 365 1.12 7.23 22.15
C GLY A 365 1.98 6.45 21.14
N ILE A 366 1.63 5.22 20.79
CA ILE A 366 2.25 4.43 19.70
C ILE A 366 1.39 4.58 18.44
N MET A 367 1.99 5.07 17.34
CA MET A 367 1.33 5.12 16.02
C MET A 367 1.19 3.71 15.48
N ARG A 368 -0.04 3.21 15.40
CA ARG A 368 -0.37 1.91 14.82
C ARG A 368 -0.51 2.04 13.31
N ILE A 369 0.18 1.17 12.57
CA ILE A 369 0.01 1.03 11.12
C ILE A 369 -1.39 0.45 10.89
N SER A 370 -2.19 1.10 10.05
CA SER A 370 -3.52 0.61 9.67
C SER A 370 -3.37 -0.71 8.92
N ALA A 371 -4.01 -1.77 9.42
CA ALA A 371 -4.13 -3.05 8.75
C ALA A 371 -5.01 -2.98 7.50
N LEU A 372 -5.97 -2.04 7.47
CA LEU A 372 -6.81 -1.77 6.30
C LEU A 372 -6.21 -0.70 5.41
N THR A 373 -6.35 -0.89 4.09
CA THR A 373 -6.09 0.19 3.12
C THR A 373 -7.18 1.26 3.17
N ALA A 374 -6.91 2.43 2.60
CA ALA A 374 -7.91 3.49 2.49
C ALA A 374 -9.12 3.04 1.66
N GLU A 375 -8.92 2.28 0.58
CA GLU A 375 -9.98 1.72 -0.25
C GLU A 375 -10.84 0.74 0.56
N GLN A 376 -10.22 -0.09 1.40
CA GLN A 376 -10.92 -1.00 2.30
C GLN A 376 -11.77 -0.26 3.34
N ILE A 377 -11.25 0.85 3.90
CA ILE A 377 -11.97 1.72 4.82
C ILE A 377 -13.15 2.42 4.12
N GLU A 378 -12.91 3.00 2.94
CA GLU A 378 -13.97 3.67 2.17
C GLU A 378 -15.01 2.67 1.65
N GLN A 379 -14.60 1.45 1.28
CA GLN A 379 -15.51 0.36 0.98
C GLN A 379 -16.40 0.04 2.19
N PHE A 380 -15.82 -0.07 3.40
CA PHE A 380 -16.61 -0.28 4.61
C PHE A 380 -17.61 0.86 4.85
N ILE A 381 -17.17 2.11 4.69
CA ILE A 381 -18.03 3.29 4.87
C ILE A 381 -19.18 3.28 3.85
N ASP A 382 -18.88 2.95 2.59
CA ASP A 382 -19.85 3.02 1.51
C ASP A 382 -20.80 1.82 1.47
N LYS A 383 -20.25 0.61 1.55
CA LYS A 383 -20.97 -0.66 1.38
C LYS A 383 -21.38 -1.33 2.69
N GLY A 384 -20.77 -0.95 3.81
CA GLY A 384 -21.07 -1.49 5.14
C GLY A 384 -20.33 -2.78 5.47
N TYR A 385 -19.40 -3.23 4.63
CA TYR A 385 -18.49 -4.34 4.94
C TYR A 385 -17.17 -4.25 4.20
N VAL A 386 -16.16 -4.95 4.69
CA VAL A 386 -14.85 -5.12 4.05
C VAL A 386 -14.32 -6.54 4.20
N HIS A 387 -13.62 -7.03 3.18
CA HIS A 387 -13.04 -8.38 3.13
C HIS A 387 -11.54 -8.32 3.44
N ILE A 388 -11.13 -9.08 4.44
CA ILE A 388 -9.74 -9.23 4.90
C ILE A 388 -9.25 -10.60 4.49
N LYS A 389 -8.44 -10.64 3.43
CA LYS A 389 -7.82 -11.89 2.95
C LYS A 389 -6.72 -12.35 3.88
N GLY A 390 -6.69 -13.64 4.19
CA GLY A 390 -5.68 -14.23 5.06
C GLY A 390 -5.62 -13.57 6.44
N ALA A 391 -6.78 -13.14 6.97
CA ALA A 391 -6.89 -12.55 8.29
C ALA A 391 -6.27 -13.46 9.37
N PHE A 392 -6.36 -14.78 9.19
CA PHE A 392 -5.61 -15.77 9.96
C PHE A 392 -5.09 -16.92 9.08
N PRO A 393 -4.10 -17.71 9.56
CA PRO A 393 -3.51 -18.78 8.76
C PRO A 393 -4.55 -19.79 8.27
N ARG A 394 -4.50 -20.10 6.98
CA ARG A 394 -5.40 -21.06 6.33
C ARG A 394 -5.32 -22.43 6.98
N GLU A 395 -4.12 -22.87 7.35
CA GLU A 395 -3.87 -24.16 7.98
C GLU A 395 -4.60 -24.27 9.32
N ALA A 396 -4.54 -23.21 10.14
CA ALA A 396 -5.26 -23.14 11.41
C ALA A 396 -6.78 -23.19 11.21
N ALA A 397 -7.29 -22.50 10.17
CA ALA A 397 -8.70 -22.54 9.80
C ALA A 397 -9.17 -23.95 9.41
N LEU A 398 -8.38 -24.68 8.62
CA LEU A 398 -8.72 -26.04 8.19
C LEU A 398 -8.55 -27.07 9.33
N GLU A 399 -7.61 -26.87 10.24
CA GLU A 399 -7.50 -27.69 11.46
C GLU A 399 -8.71 -27.48 12.38
N ALA A 400 -9.11 -26.23 12.59
CA ALA A 400 -10.34 -25.86 13.29
C ALA A 400 -11.58 -26.47 12.63
N GLN A 401 -11.66 -26.46 11.29
CA GLN A 401 -12.73 -27.15 10.55
C GLN A 401 -12.76 -28.66 10.86
N SER A 402 -11.59 -29.31 10.88
CA SER A 402 -11.49 -30.73 11.19
C SER A 402 -11.99 -31.03 12.62
N PHE A 403 -11.66 -30.17 13.59
CA PHE A 403 -12.18 -30.26 14.95
C PHE A 403 -13.72 -30.16 14.99
N LEU A 404 -14.29 -29.21 14.23
CA LEU A 404 -15.74 -29.00 14.18
C LEU A 404 -16.49 -30.17 13.55
N TRP A 405 -15.89 -30.86 12.56
CA TRP A 405 -16.43 -32.10 12.03
C TRP A 405 -16.61 -33.17 13.12
N GLY A 406 -15.62 -33.34 13.99
CA GLY A 406 -15.75 -34.24 15.14
C GLY A 406 -16.88 -33.84 16.09
N LYS A 407 -17.13 -32.54 16.25
CA LYS A 407 -18.25 -32.03 17.07
C LYS A 407 -19.62 -32.21 16.42
N LEU A 408 -19.71 -32.11 15.10
CA LEU A 408 -20.92 -32.42 14.35
C LEU A 408 -21.30 -33.90 14.47
N GLU A 409 -20.31 -34.79 14.38
CA GLU A 409 -20.52 -36.23 14.58
C GLU A 409 -20.96 -36.52 16.02
N GLU A 410 -20.21 -36.03 17.02
CA GLU A 410 -20.48 -36.26 18.45
C GLU A 410 -21.87 -35.77 18.87
N LYS A 411 -22.30 -34.60 18.38
CA LYS A 411 -23.48 -33.90 18.92
C LYS A 411 -24.72 -33.98 18.06
N ALA A 412 -24.55 -34.05 16.74
CA ALA A 412 -25.66 -34.00 15.79
C ALA A 412 -25.77 -35.30 14.96
N GLY A 413 -24.84 -36.26 15.12
CA GLY A 413 -24.80 -37.48 14.31
C GLY A 413 -24.54 -37.18 12.83
N VAL A 414 -23.94 -36.02 12.53
CA VAL A 414 -23.64 -35.56 11.18
C VAL A 414 -22.24 -36.06 10.81
N LEU A 415 -22.17 -36.99 9.87
CA LEU A 415 -20.95 -37.67 9.48
C LEU A 415 -20.31 -36.99 8.26
N ARG A 416 -19.01 -36.71 8.34
CA ARG A 416 -18.26 -36.01 7.27
C ARG A 416 -18.31 -36.75 5.92
N GLU A 417 -18.20 -38.07 5.95
CA GLU A 417 -18.10 -38.90 4.75
C GLU A 417 -19.46 -39.47 4.29
N ASP A 418 -20.56 -39.13 4.98
CA ASP A 418 -21.90 -39.59 4.64
C ASP A 418 -22.91 -38.43 4.58
N PRO A 419 -23.06 -37.81 3.39
CA PRO A 419 -24.02 -36.73 3.17
C PRO A 419 -25.49 -37.09 3.45
N SER A 420 -25.86 -38.38 3.54
CA SER A 420 -27.23 -38.77 3.90
C SER A 420 -27.60 -38.42 5.34
N THR A 421 -26.59 -38.14 6.18
CA THR A 421 -26.77 -37.67 7.56
C THR A 421 -27.07 -36.17 7.64
N TRP A 422 -26.87 -35.41 6.56
CA TRP A 422 -27.02 -33.94 6.54
C TRP A 422 -28.46 -33.59 6.20
N ARG A 423 -29.36 -33.72 7.17
CA ARG A 423 -30.82 -33.61 6.95
C ARG A 423 -31.31 -32.17 6.86
N GLU A 424 -30.60 -31.25 7.50
CA GLU A 424 -30.94 -29.83 7.55
C GLU A 424 -29.94 -29.03 6.71
N PRO A 425 -30.37 -27.96 6.02
CA PRO A 425 -29.49 -27.12 5.22
C PRO A 425 -28.46 -26.38 6.09
N MET A 426 -28.75 -26.15 7.37
CA MET A 426 -27.81 -25.51 8.28
C MET A 426 -27.92 -26.07 9.69
N VAL A 427 -26.77 -26.37 10.30
CA VAL A 427 -26.65 -26.67 11.73
C VAL A 427 -25.91 -25.52 12.41
N ASN A 428 -26.43 -25.03 13.53
CA ASN A 428 -25.77 -24.00 14.32
C ASN A 428 -25.19 -24.61 15.59
N ILE A 429 -23.87 -24.73 15.67
CA ILE A 429 -23.18 -25.16 16.89
C ILE A 429 -23.04 -23.92 17.78
N ARG A 430 -23.68 -23.93 18.96
CA ARG A 430 -23.78 -22.75 19.84
C ARG A 430 -22.81 -22.80 21.01
N GLU A 431 -21.92 -23.78 20.99
CA GLU A 431 -20.89 -23.97 22.00
C GLU A 431 -19.64 -23.18 21.68
N ASN A 432 -18.99 -22.77 22.76
CA ASN A 432 -17.73 -22.06 22.70
C ASN A 432 -16.58 -23.06 22.88
N TYR A 433 -15.62 -23.05 21.95
CA TYR A 433 -14.49 -23.97 21.92
C TYR A 433 -13.15 -23.24 22.05
N ARG A 434 -12.22 -23.89 22.74
CA ARG A 434 -10.81 -23.48 22.84
C ARG A 434 -9.92 -24.63 22.38
N HIS A 435 -9.01 -24.33 21.46
CA HIS A 435 -8.08 -25.26 20.83
C HIS A 435 -6.92 -24.46 20.26
N ALA A 436 -5.73 -25.04 20.15
CA ALA A 436 -4.56 -24.34 19.60
C ALA A 436 -4.83 -23.74 18.21
N ALA A 437 -5.53 -24.49 17.35
CA ALA A 437 -5.99 -24.02 16.04
C ALA A 437 -6.88 -22.77 16.11
N PHE A 438 -7.80 -22.71 17.09
CA PHE A 438 -8.67 -21.54 17.28
C PHE A 438 -7.90 -20.36 17.88
N ASP A 439 -7.00 -20.63 18.83
CA ASP A 439 -6.17 -19.59 19.45
C ASP A 439 -5.29 -18.91 18.37
N ALA A 440 -4.69 -19.68 17.46
CA ALA A 440 -3.90 -19.19 16.33
C ALA A 440 -4.69 -18.32 15.33
N CYS A 441 -6.03 -18.38 15.35
CA CYS A 441 -6.88 -17.53 14.51
C CYS A 441 -7.01 -16.09 15.06
N ASN A 442 -6.54 -15.81 16.28
CA ASN A 442 -6.49 -14.45 16.82
C ASN A 442 -5.18 -13.77 16.41
N THR A 443 -5.12 -13.20 15.21
CA THR A 443 -3.90 -12.54 14.70
C THR A 443 -3.89 -11.03 14.97
N ALA A 444 -2.69 -10.43 14.91
CA ALA A 444 -2.55 -8.98 14.91
C ALA A 444 -3.31 -8.36 13.73
N LEU A 445 -3.20 -8.91 12.52
CA LEU A 445 -3.91 -8.42 11.33
C LEU A 445 -5.43 -8.31 11.56
N PHE A 446 -6.05 -9.35 12.12
CA PHE A 446 -7.50 -9.34 12.40
C PHE A 446 -7.85 -8.32 13.50
N ALA A 447 -7.11 -8.30 14.60
CA ALA A 447 -7.35 -7.35 15.70
C ALA A 447 -7.12 -5.88 15.27
N ASP A 448 -6.15 -5.64 14.41
CA ASP A 448 -5.79 -4.34 13.86
C ASP A 448 -6.85 -3.85 12.86
N ALA A 449 -7.32 -4.70 11.96
CA ALA A 449 -8.40 -4.38 11.03
C ALA A 449 -9.70 -3.97 11.74
N VAL A 450 -10.03 -4.62 12.87
CA VAL A 450 -11.19 -4.26 13.69
C VAL A 450 -11.03 -2.85 14.30
N GLU A 451 -9.84 -2.54 14.80
CA GLU A 451 -9.57 -1.25 15.43
C GLU A 451 -9.40 -0.10 14.42
N ASP A 452 -8.97 -0.37 13.19
CA ASP A 452 -8.96 0.64 12.12
C ASP A 452 -10.37 1.17 11.84
N LEU A 453 -11.38 0.29 11.89
CA LEU A 453 -12.78 0.66 11.66
C LEU A 453 -13.46 1.25 12.90
N THR A 454 -13.14 0.74 14.09
CA THR A 454 -13.82 1.14 15.34
C THR A 454 -13.13 2.27 16.09
N GLY A 455 -11.84 2.50 15.81
CA GLY A 455 -10.95 3.40 16.52
C GLY A 455 -10.04 2.64 17.51
N ALA A 456 -8.76 3.01 17.50
CA ALA A 456 -7.75 2.36 18.34
C ALA A 456 -8.13 2.35 19.83
N GLY A 457 -8.02 1.18 20.46
CA GLY A 457 -8.32 0.97 21.87
C GLY A 457 -9.80 1.15 22.26
N ARG A 458 -10.72 1.31 21.31
CA ARG A 458 -12.16 1.50 21.59
C ARG A 458 -12.93 0.18 21.73
N THR A 459 -12.37 -0.95 21.32
CA THR A 459 -12.97 -2.27 21.55
C THR A 459 -12.78 -2.71 23.00
N ILE A 460 -13.74 -3.45 23.56
CA ILE A 460 -13.64 -4.01 24.92
C ILE A 460 -12.45 -4.97 25.00
N HIS A 461 -12.25 -5.77 23.96
CA HIS A 461 -11.20 -6.75 23.90
C HIS A 461 -10.42 -6.68 22.59
N ARG A 462 -9.09 -6.71 22.71
CA ARG A 462 -8.14 -6.92 21.63
C ARG A 462 -7.38 -8.21 21.90
N PHE A 463 -7.58 -9.22 21.07
CA PHE A 463 -7.01 -10.55 21.28
C PHE A 463 -6.04 -10.89 20.16
N VAL A 464 -4.79 -11.15 20.52
CA VAL A 464 -3.73 -11.55 19.59
C VAL A 464 -2.91 -12.68 20.21
N ALA A 465 -2.81 -13.80 19.52
CA ALA A 465 -2.01 -14.95 19.91
C ALA A 465 -0.53 -14.55 20.01
N GLY A 466 0.11 -14.93 21.11
CA GLY A 466 1.49 -14.53 21.41
C GLY A 466 1.62 -13.20 22.15
N GLU A 467 0.64 -12.29 22.02
CA GLU A 467 0.58 -11.05 22.82
C GLU A 467 -0.36 -11.19 24.02
N THR A 468 -1.47 -11.91 23.86
CA THR A 468 -2.42 -12.23 24.93
C THR A 468 -2.02 -13.54 25.58
N GLU A 469 -1.99 -13.57 26.92
CA GLU A 469 -1.77 -14.81 27.67
C GLU A 469 -2.77 -15.89 27.24
N GLY A 470 -2.29 -17.12 27.08
CA GLY A 470 -3.06 -18.19 26.46
C GLY A 470 -4.38 -18.48 27.19
N ASP A 471 -4.44 -18.42 28.51
CA ASP A 471 -5.68 -18.59 29.29
C ASP A 471 -6.69 -17.44 29.13
N LYS A 472 -6.24 -16.27 28.66
CA LYS A 472 -7.05 -15.06 28.43
C LYS A 472 -7.57 -14.90 27.00
N LEU A 473 -7.13 -15.72 26.05
CA LEU A 473 -7.66 -15.73 24.69
C LEU A 473 -9.15 -16.14 24.67
N PRO A 474 -9.96 -15.58 23.75
CA PRO A 474 -11.37 -15.88 23.68
C PRO A 474 -11.54 -17.28 23.12
N GLY A 475 -12.52 -17.99 23.63
CA GLY A 475 -12.98 -19.16 22.89
C GLY A 475 -13.92 -18.75 21.75
N TRP A 476 -13.99 -19.62 20.75
CA TRP A 476 -14.70 -19.38 19.50
C TRP A 476 -16.05 -20.12 19.52
N GLY A 477 -17.13 -19.39 19.25
CA GLY A 477 -18.50 -19.88 19.35
C GLY A 477 -19.40 -19.31 18.27
N TRP A 478 -20.61 -19.85 18.18
CA TRP A 478 -21.59 -19.53 17.14
C TRP A 478 -21.10 -19.92 15.74
N TRP A 479 -21.24 -21.22 15.45
CA TRP A 479 -20.78 -21.84 14.21
C TRP A 479 -21.98 -22.22 13.35
N PRO A 480 -22.41 -21.35 12.44
CA PRO A 480 -23.25 -21.82 11.36
C PRO A 480 -22.41 -22.79 10.51
N VAL A 481 -22.96 -23.96 10.23
CA VAL A 481 -22.42 -24.93 9.27
C VAL A 481 -23.48 -25.17 8.20
N ASN A 482 -23.18 -24.79 6.97
CA ASN A 482 -24.14 -24.76 5.86
C ASN A 482 -23.83 -25.92 4.91
N PHE A 483 -24.80 -26.83 4.79
CA PHE A 483 -24.72 -28.04 4.00
C PHE A 483 -25.40 -27.81 2.64
N PHE A 484 -24.95 -28.54 1.63
CA PHE A 484 -25.50 -28.41 0.28
C PHE A 484 -26.85 -29.13 0.06
N VAL A 485 -27.68 -29.18 1.10
CA VAL A 485 -29.04 -29.71 1.03
C VAL A 485 -29.85 -28.81 0.11
N GLY A 486 -30.45 -29.39 -0.93
CA GLY A 486 -31.18 -28.61 -1.95
C GLY A 486 -30.35 -28.16 -3.14
N LYS A 487 -29.08 -28.59 -3.30
CA LYS A 487 -28.23 -28.24 -4.46
C LYS A 487 -28.81 -28.54 -5.87
N GLY A 488 -29.89 -29.33 -5.94
CA GLY A 488 -30.60 -29.63 -7.18
C GLY A 488 -31.70 -28.62 -7.53
N GLU A 489 -32.03 -27.71 -6.62
CA GLU A 489 -33.03 -26.66 -6.81
C GLU A 489 -32.37 -25.39 -7.43
N PRO A 490 -33.16 -24.47 -8.01
CA PRO A 490 -32.64 -23.17 -8.44
C PRO A 490 -32.07 -22.37 -7.26
N TRP A 491 -30.92 -21.73 -7.45
CA TRP A 491 -30.36 -20.83 -6.44
C TRP A 491 -31.07 -19.48 -6.49
N PHE A 492 -31.47 -18.94 -5.35
CA PHE A 492 -32.11 -17.62 -5.31
C PHE A 492 -31.87 -16.85 -4.01
N VAL A 493 -31.96 -15.52 -4.10
CA VAL A 493 -31.97 -14.62 -2.94
C VAL A 493 -33.18 -14.93 -2.05
N PRO A 494 -33.00 -15.40 -0.80
CA PRO A 494 -34.08 -15.87 0.06
C PRO A 494 -35.04 -14.75 0.46
N THR A 495 -36.27 -15.09 0.83
CA THR A 495 -37.27 -14.15 1.37
C THR A 495 -37.22 -14.03 2.89
N ASN A 496 -36.56 -14.97 3.57
CA ASN A 496 -36.52 -15.06 5.02
C ASN A 496 -35.09 -14.85 5.56
N GLY A 497 -34.98 -14.68 6.87
CA GLY A 497 -33.68 -14.62 7.54
C GLY A 497 -32.90 -13.31 7.38
N TRP A 498 -33.45 -12.29 6.71
CA TRP A 498 -32.83 -10.95 6.67
C TRP A 498 -32.92 -10.25 8.02
N HIS A 499 -31.78 -9.85 8.57
CA HIS A 499 -31.68 -9.17 9.87
C HIS A 499 -30.37 -8.40 10.00
N TRP A 500 -30.24 -7.58 11.04
CA TRP A 500 -28.95 -7.23 11.65
C TRP A 500 -28.88 -7.85 13.05
N ASP A 501 -27.68 -8.01 13.60
CA ASP A 501 -27.47 -8.72 14.86
C ASP A 501 -27.66 -7.83 16.09
N GLY A 502 -27.83 -8.47 17.26
CA GLY A 502 -27.86 -7.78 18.56
C GLY A 502 -29.09 -8.08 19.42
N ILE A 503 -29.61 -9.32 19.40
CA ILE A 503 -30.83 -9.69 20.12
C ILE A 503 -30.75 -9.53 21.65
N HIS A 504 -29.54 -9.36 22.19
CA HIS A 504 -29.26 -9.32 23.63
C HIS A 504 -29.34 -7.92 24.24
N PHE A 505 -29.63 -6.89 23.45
CA PHE A 505 -29.71 -5.52 23.92
C PHE A 505 -30.75 -4.72 23.14
N ARG A 506 -31.18 -3.59 23.71
CA ARG A 506 -32.06 -2.62 23.06
C ARG A 506 -31.27 -1.73 22.11
N HIS A 507 -31.74 -1.58 20.88
CA HIS A 507 -31.00 -0.93 19.80
C HIS A 507 -31.16 0.58 19.82
N TYR A 508 -30.02 1.28 19.75
CA TYR A 508 -29.90 2.71 19.50
C TYR A 508 -28.96 2.91 18.31
N VAL A 509 -29.06 4.08 17.64
CA VAL A 509 -28.16 4.42 16.53
C VAL A 509 -26.68 4.50 16.97
N ASP A 510 -26.42 4.65 18.26
CA ASP A 510 -25.09 4.77 18.87
C ASP A 510 -24.68 3.57 19.75
N SER A 511 -25.42 2.46 19.66
CA SER A 511 -25.22 1.25 20.47
C SER A 511 -23.78 0.68 20.37
N PRO A 512 -23.06 0.50 21.50
CA PRO A 512 -21.72 -0.08 21.52
C PRO A 512 -21.70 -1.61 21.61
N GLU A 513 -22.81 -2.23 21.99
CA GLU A 513 -22.86 -3.63 22.43
C GLU A 513 -22.50 -4.64 21.34
N GLN A 514 -22.77 -4.31 20.08
CA GLN A 514 -22.43 -5.17 18.94
C GLN A 514 -21.01 -4.89 18.39
N GLY A 515 -20.61 -3.62 18.32
CA GLY A 515 -19.40 -3.22 17.60
C GLY A 515 -19.45 -3.65 16.13
N LEU A 516 -18.43 -4.34 15.61
CA LEU A 516 -18.52 -4.98 14.29
C LEU A 516 -19.00 -6.42 14.40
N LEU A 517 -19.66 -6.91 13.36
CA LEU A 517 -19.87 -8.33 13.12
C LEU A 517 -18.69 -8.86 12.31
N CYS A 518 -18.00 -9.88 12.81
CA CYS A 518 -16.89 -10.54 12.12
C CYS A 518 -17.34 -11.91 11.63
N LEU A 519 -17.41 -12.09 10.32
CA LEU A 519 -17.70 -13.35 9.66
C LEU A 519 -16.40 -14.06 9.31
N CYS A 520 -15.96 -14.98 10.17
CA CYS A 520 -14.70 -15.69 10.03
C CYS A 520 -14.87 -16.98 9.23
N LEU A 521 -14.07 -17.18 8.18
CA LEU A 521 -14.21 -18.30 7.25
C LEU A 521 -13.29 -19.47 7.62
N PHE A 522 -13.88 -20.66 7.81
CA PHE A 522 -13.19 -21.91 8.14
C PHE A 522 -13.31 -22.95 7.00
N SER A 523 -13.71 -22.50 5.82
CA SER A 523 -13.83 -23.28 4.59
C SER A 523 -13.77 -22.34 3.40
N ASP A 524 -13.36 -22.84 2.25
CA ASP A 524 -13.51 -22.08 1.01
C ASP A 524 -14.98 -21.93 0.64
N ILE A 525 -15.37 -20.72 0.25
CA ILE A 525 -16.72 -20.34 -0.14
C ILE A 525 -16.65 -19.75 -1.54
N ALA A 526 -16.98 -20.57 -2.53
CA ALA A 526 -17.16 -20.13 -3.91
C ALA A 526 -18.53 -19.43 -4.09
N PRO A 527 -18.78 -18.73 -5.21
CA PRO A 527 -20.11 -18.24 -5.54
C PRO A 527 -21.17 -19.35 -5.48
N HIS A 528 -22.34 -19.01 -4.94
CA HIS A 528 -23.44 -19.92 -4.60
C HIS A 528 -23.05 -21.02 -3.59
N GLY A 529 -21.97 -20.81 -2.85
CA GLY A 529 -21.39 -21.77 -1.90
C GLY A 529 -21.90 -21.64 -0.48
N GLY A 530 -23.00 -20.92 -0.27
CA GLY A 530 -23.56 -20.72 1.07
C GLY A 530 -22.93 -19.54 1.80
N GLY A 531 -22.34 -18.57 1.08
CA GLY A 531 -21.81 -17.35 1.67
C GLY A 531 -22.91 -16.53 2.34
N THR A 532 -22.54 -15.70 3.31
CA THR A 532 -23.54 -14.78 3.90
C THR A 532 -23.93 -13.76 2.82
N LEU A 533 -25.22 -13.57 2.60
CA LEU A 533 -25.70 -12.49 1.75
C LEU A 533 -25.77 -11.23 2.57
N VAL A 534 -25.25 -10.14 2.03
CA VAL A 534 -25.30 -8.81 2.63
C VAL A 534 -26.04 -7.86 1.68
N VAL A 535 -26.78 -6.91 2.23
CA VAL A 535 -27.32 -5.79 1.45
C VAL A 535 -26.34 -4.63 1.56
N GLU A 536 -25.51 -4.43 0.53
CA GLU A 536 -24.59 -3.28 0.43
C GLU A 536 -25.34 -1.97 0.70
N GLY A 537 -24.77 -1.11 1.53
CA GLY A 537 -25.33 0.21 1.86
C GLY A 537 -26.46 0.20 2.90
N SER A 538 -27.01 -0.96 3.27
CA SER A 538 -28.15 -1.06 4.19
C SER A 538 -27.89 -0.48 5.58
N HIS A 539 -26.63 -0.44 6.03
CA HIS A 539 -26.25 0.19 7.29
C HIS A 539 -26.63 1.68 7.36
N LYS A 540 -26.63 2.36 6.22
CA LYS A 540 -27.04 3.77 6.11
C LYS A 540 -28.55 3.92 6.33
N THR A 541 -29.34 3.06 5.70
CA THR A 541 -30.81 3.03 5.84
C THR A 541 -31.22 2.61 7.25
N VAL A 542 -30.58 1.60 7.83
CA VAL A 542 -30.83 1.17 9.21
C VAL A 542 -30.45 2.26 10.21
N ALA A 543 -29.32 2.97 10.02
CA ALA A 543 -28.95 4.09 10.87
C ALA A 543 -30.03 5.19 10.88
N ARG A 544 -30.56 5.58 9.71
CA ARG A 544 -31.68 6.54 9.61
C ARG A 544 -32.99 5.99 10.17
N HIS A 545 -33.22 4.68 10.08
CA HIS A 545 -34.38 4.05 10.70
C HIS A 545 -34.31 4.16 12.23
N LEU A 546 -33.15 3.88 12.83
CA LEU A 546 -32.96 3.89 14.28
C LEU A 546 -33.05 5.29 14.90
N THR A 547 -32.76 6.37 14.17
CA THR A 547 -32.92 7.74 14.70
C THR A 547 -34.37 8.13 14.99
N ARG A 548 -35.34 7.38 14.44
CA ARG A 548 -36.77 7.56 14.73
C ARG A 548 -37.19 6.99 16.09
N TYR A 549 -36.30 6.26 16.76
CA TYR A 549 -36.53 5.64 18.06
C TYR A 549 -35.53 6.18 19.10
N PRO A 550 -35.69 7.43 19.58
CA PRO A 550 -34.76 8.02 20.56
C PRO A 550 -34.71 7.25 21.89
N GLU A 551 -35.81 6.59 22.28
CA GLU A 551 -35.89 5.72 23.47
C GLU A 551 -35.39 4.27 23.21
N GLY A 552 -34.84 4.04 22.02
CA GLY A 552 -34.40 2.74 21.52
C GLY A 552 -35.54 1.83 21.07
N VAL A 553 -35.19 0.74 20.38
CA VAL A 553 -36.14 -0.25 19.85
C VAL A 553 -35.65 -1.67 20.11
N GLU A 554 -36.58 -2.60 20.38
CA GLU A 554 -36.23 -4.03 20.42
C GLU A 554 -35.89 -4.52 19.02
N LEU A 555 -34.84 -5.35 18.87
CA LEU A 555 -34.32 -5.77 17.56
C LEU A 555 -35.42 -6.28 16.62
N GLY A 556 -36.27 -7.18 17.13
CA GLY A 556 -37.33 -7.78 16.33
C GLY A 556 -38.39 -6.78 15.87
N ASP A 557 -38.70 -5.77 16.68
CA ASP A 557 -39.64 -4.70 16.31
C ASP A 557 -39.02 -3.77 15.26
N GLY A 558 -37.76 -3.37 15.44
CA GLY A 558 -37.03 -2.55 14.47
C GLY A 558 -36.93 -3.23 13.10
N ILE A 559 -36.52 -4.51 13.06
CA ILE A 559 -36.47 -5.27 11.80
C ILE A 559 -37.84 -5.34 11.14
N ARG A 560 -38.90 -5.66 11.91
CA ARG A 560 -40.26 -5.76 11.37
C ARG A 560 -40.75 -4.43 10.80
N ALA A 561 -40.42 -3.32 11.46
CA ALA A 561 -40.77 -1.98 11.02
C ALA A 561 -40.02 -1.61 9.74
N LEU A 562 -38.68 -1.76 9.69
CA LEU A 562 -37.89 -1.51 8.49
C LEU A 562 -38.40 -2.32 7.28
N HIS A 563 -38.67 -3.62 7.47
CA HIS A 563 -39.18 -4.49 6.42
C HIS A 563 -40.59 -4.13 5.96
N ALA A 564 -41.40 -3.48 6.80
CA ALA A 564 -42.75 -3.06 6.43
C ALA A 564 -42.76 -1.69 5.74
N GLU A 565 -41.86 -0.78 6.15
CA GLU A 565 -41.89 0.62 5.74
C GLU A 565 -41.04 0.90 4.50
N HIS A 566 -39.92 0.20 4.32
CA HIS A 566 -38.99 0.50 3.24
C HIS A 566 -39.24 -0.40 2.02
N PRO A 567 -39.53 0.15 0.83
CA PRO A 567 -39.96 -0.61 -0.35
C PRO A 567 -39.00 -1.74 -0.74
N TYR A 568 -37.70 -1.48 -0.73
CA TYR A 568 -36.68 -2.50 -1.05
C TYR A 568 -36.73 -3.69 -0.09
N PHE A 569 -36.85 -3.46 1.22
CA PHE A 569 -36.85 -4.53 2.23
C PHE A 569 -38.20 -5.25 2.30
N ALA A 570 -39.31 -4.57 2.02
CA ALA A 570 -40.61 -5.20 1.84
C ALA A 570 -40.57 -6.20 0.68
N LYS A 571 -40.02 -5.81 -0.47
CA LYS A 571 -39.83 -6.68 -1.63
C LYS A 571 -38.83 -7.81 -1.37
N LEU A 572 -37.71 -7.51 -0.71
CA LEU A 572 -36.70 -8.50 -0.32
C LEU A 572 -37.30 -9.61 0.53
N THR A 573 -38.21 -9.25 1.44
CA THR A 573 -38.87 -10.20 2.35
C THR A 573 -40.22 -10.73 1.85
N GLY A 574 -40.63 -10.38 0.63
CA GLY A 574 -41.89 -10.82 0.02
C GLY A 574 -43.16 -10.27 0.69
N ARG A 575 -43.04 -9.16 1.43
CA ARG A 575 -44.14 -8.48 2.13
C ARG A 575 -44.92 -7.52 1.24
N ASP A 576 -44.38 -7.17 0.08
CA ASP A 576 -45.09 -6.42 -0.96
C ASP A 576 -46.22 -7.23 -1.63
N GLY A 577 -46.22 -8.55 -1.43
CA GLY A 577 -47.24 -9.45 -1.97
C GLY A 577 -47.03 -9.78 -3.46
N GLU A 578 -45.90 -9.39 -4.05
CA GLU A 578 -45.57 -9.67 -5.45
C GLU A 578 -44.67 -10.92 -5.53
N PRO A 579 -45.18 -12.07 -5.99
CA PRO A 579 -44.35 -13.25 -6.20
C PRO A 579 -43.35 -12.99 -7.33
N MET A 580 -42.11 -13.45 -7.15
CA MET A 580 -41.04 -13.39 -8.16
C MET A 580 -40.43 -14.78 -8.34
N SER A 581 -40.06 -15.14 -9.57
CA SER A 581 -39.27 -16.34 -9.85
C SER A 581 -37.86 -16.23 -9.24
N ALA A 582 -37.13 -17.34 -9.20
CA ALA A 582 -35.74 -17.36 -8.73
C ALA A 582 -34.86 -16.38 -9.56
N GLU A 583 -35.02 -16.40 -10.87
CA GLU A 583 -34.29 -15.57 -11.83
C GLU A 583 -34.63 -14.09 -11.65
N GLU A 584 -35.92 -13.76 -11.55
CA GLU A 584 -36.38 -12.39 -11.34
C GLU A 584 -35.85 -11.81 -10.02
N ARG A 585 -35.83 -12.61 -8.94
CA ARG A 585 -35.26 -12.18 -7.65
C ARG A 585 -33.77 -11.91 -7.77
N ASN A 586 -33.01 -12.81 -8.39
CA ASN A 586 -31.56 -12.64 -8.52
C ASN A 586 -31.22 -11.41 -9.37
N ALA A 587 -31.90 -11.24 -10.49
CA ALA A 587 -31.72 -10.07 -11.35
C ALA A 587 -32.02 -8.76 -10.61
N PHE A 588 -33.13 -8.71 -9.87
CA PHE A 588 -33.53 -7.51 -9.14
C PHE A 588 -32.59 -7.17 -7.98
N PHE A 589 -32.21 -8.16 -7.17
CA PHE A 589 -31.47 -7.89 -5.93
C PHE A 589 -29.95 -7.90 -6.11
N MET A 590 -29.40 -8.73 -7.00
CA MET A 590 -27.95 -8.91 -7.13
C MET A 590 -27.35 -8.26 -8.37
N GLU A 591 -28.09 -8.18 -9.47
CA GLU A 591 -27.54 -7.66 -10.74
C GLU A 591 -27.80 -6.16 -10.92
N GLN A 592 -28.84 -5.64 -10.26
CA GLN A 592 -29.24 -4.25 -10.32
C GLN A 592 -29.14 -3.61 -8.94
N ALA A 593 -28.72 -2.35 -8.90
CA ALA A 593 -28.78 -1.59 -7.68
C ALA A 593 -30.05 -0.77 -7.60
N TYR A 594 -30.65 -0.80 -6.43
CA TYR A 594 -31.77 0.04 -6.05
C TYR A 594 -31.23 1.31 -5.40
N ILE A 595 -31.71 2.48 -5.83
CA ILE A 595 -31.41 3.75 -5.16
C ILE A 595 -32.65 4.15 -4.37
N ASP A 596 -32.54 4.26 -3.04
CA ASP A 596 -33.65 4.71 -2.20
C ASP A 596 -33.90 6.23 -2.30
N GLU A 597 -34.97 6.71 -1.67
CA GLU A 597 -35.35 8.13 -1.68
C GLU A 597 -34.28 9.06 -1.08
N ASP A 598 -33.43 8.52 -0.21
CA ASP A 598 -32.29 9.20 0.38
C ASP A 598 -31.01 9.04 -0.48
N GLY A 599 -31.10 8.51 -1.70
CA GLY A 599 -29.94 8.31 -2.58
C GLY A 599 -28.99 7.20 -2.11
N THR A 600 -29.42 6.32 -1.21
CA THR A 600 -28.64 5.15 -0.76
C THR A 600 -28.70 4.07 -1.81
N ARG A 601 -27.55 3.62 -2.28
CA ARG A 601 -27.43 2.45 -3.15
C ARG A 601 -27.55 1.16 -2.34
N LEU A 602 -28.52 0.32 -2.68
CA LEU A 602 -28.79 -0.99 -2.08
C LEU A 602 -28.65 -2.10 -3.12
N GLN A 603 -27.86 -3.12 -2.80
CA GLN A 603 -27.64 -4.28 -3.66
C GLN A 603 -27.26 -5.50 -2.81
N VAL A 604 -27.85 -6.67 -3.09
CA VAL A 604 -27.46 -7.93 -2.45
C VAL A 604 -26.14 -8.40 -3.05
N ALA A 605 -25.19 -8.73 -2.19
CA ALA A 605 -23.93 -9.36 -2.55
C ALA A 605 -23.72 -10.64 -1.71
N GLU A 606 -23.17 -11.68 -2.32
CA GLU A 606 -22.73 -12.87 -1.59
C GLU A 606 -21.28 -12.69 -1.14
N THR A 607 -21.02 -12.92 0.14
CA THR A 607 -19.66 -12.87 0.67
C THR A 607 -18.94 -14.20 0.42
N THR A 608 -18.07 -14.24 -0.59
CA THR A 608 -17.20 -15.38 -0.92
C THR A 608 -15.79 -15.18 -0.35
N GLY A 609 -15.03 -16.25 -0.21
CA GLY A 609 -13.65 -16.17 0.28
C GLY A 609 -13.01 -17.52 0.53
N GLU A 610 -11.81 -17.51 1.08
CA GLU A 610 -11.05 -18.72 1.40
C GLU A 610 -11.02 -18.98 2.91
N ALA A 611 -10.76 -20.23 3.31
CA ALA A 611 -10.47 -20.53 4.70
C ALA A 611 -9.28 -19.68 5.19
N GLY A 612 -9.45 -18.95 6.29
CA GLY A 612 -8.47 -17.95 6.77
C GLY A 612 -8.93 -16.50 6.61
N ASP A 613 -9.93 -16.24 5.77
CA ASP A 613 -10.44 -14.89 5.54
C ASP A 613 -11.44 -14.45 6.62
N VAL A 614 -11.60 -13.13 6.77
CA VAL A 614 -12.65 -12.51 7.59
C VAL A 614 -13.38 -11.45 6.78
N ILE A 615 -14.71 -11.42 6.86
CA ILE A 615 -15.50 -10.26 6.44
C ILE A 615 -15.91 -9.47 7.69
N LEU A 616 -15.48 -8.21 7.75
CA LEU A 616 -15.88 -7.27 8.80
C LEU A 616 -17.11 -6.49 8.33
N CYS A 617 -18.22 -6.66 9.04
CA CYS A 617 -19.51 -6.07 8.73
C CYS A 617 -19.88 -4.98 9.74
N HIS A 618 -20.50 -3.92 9.25
CA HIS A 618 -21.13 -2.88 10.06
C HIS A 618 -22.22 -3.50 10.95
N PRO A 619 -22.43 -3.05 12.20
CA PRO A 619 -23.47 -3.59 13.10
C PRO A 619 -24.91 -3.46 12.56
N PHE A 620 -25.09 -2.65 11.52
CA PHE A 620 -26.38 -2.32 10.92
C PHE A 620 -26.51 -2.89 9.50
N LEU A 621 -25.53 -3.69 9.06
CA LEU A 621 -25.58 -4.32 7.76
C LEU A 621 -26.63 -5.44 7.77
N VAL A 622 -27.67 -5.29 6.96
CA VAL A 622 -28.71 -6.29 6.80
C VAL A 622 -28.16 -7.47 6.03
N HIS A 623 -28.29 -8.67 6.58
CA HIS A 623 -27.72 -9.89 6.02
C HIS A 623 -28.59 -11.13 6.28
N ALA A 624 -28.34 -12.20 5.52
CA ALA A 624 -29.04 -13.48 5.60
C ALA A 624 -28.14 -14.64 5.17
N ALA A 625 -28.49 -15.87 5.58
CA ALA A 625 -27.86 -17.07 5.04
C ALA A 625 -28.32 -17.32 3.59
N SER A 626 -27.43 -17.79 2.72
CA SER A 626 -27.80 -18.26 1.37
C SER A 626 -27.92 -19.79 1.28
N PRO A 627 -28.64 -20.31 0.27
CA PRO A 627 -28.53 -21.70 -0.13
C PRO A 627 -27.10 -22.05 -0.55
N ASN A 628 -26.64 -23.26 -0.21
CA ASN A 628 -25.33 -23.76 -0.62
C ASN A 628 -25.47 -24.79 -1.74
N HIS A 629 -25.12 -24.42 -2.97
CA HIS A 629 -25.21 -25.29 -4.14
C HIS A 629 -23.83 -25.76 -4.62
N SER A 630 -22.75 -25.41 -3.91
CA SER A 630 -21.37 -25.70 -4.34
C SER A 630 -20.97 -27.18 -4.28
N GLY A 631 -21.71 -28.01 -3.53
CA GLY A 631 -21.30 -29.39 -3.25
C GLY A 631 -20.16 -29.50 -2.22
N LYS A 632 -19.83 -28.44 -1.49
CA LYS A 632 -18.92 -28.44 -0.34
C LYS A 632 -19.61 -27.90 0.90
N VAL A 633 -19.33 -28.45 2.08
CA VAL A 633 -19.89 -27.94 3.35
C VAL A 633 -19.13 -26.69 3.78
N ARG A 634 -19.87 -25.66 4.16
CA ARG A 634 -19.31 -24.37 4.55
C ARG A 634 -19.27 -24.21 6.06
N PHE A 635 -18.10 -23.91 6.60
CA PHE A 635 -17.87 -23.64 8.02
C PHE A 635 -17.53 -22.17 8.22
N MET A 636 -18.25 -21.53 9.13
CA MET A 636 -18.03 -20.14 9.53
C MET A 636 -18.18 -19.99 11.04
N CYS A 637 -17.63 -18.90 11.57
CA CYS A 637 -17.89 -18.43 12.93
C CYS A 637 -18.30 -16.97 12.88
N ASN A 638 -19.36 -16.59 13.59
CA ASN A 638 -19.68 -15.18 13.79
C ASN A 638 -19.11 -14.72 15.13
N ARG A 639 -18.39 -13.62 15.10
CA ARG A 639 -17.89 -12.94 16.29
C ARG A 639 -18.35 -11.49 16.30
N THR A 640 -18.29 -10.90 17.49
CA THR A 640 -18.54 -9.46 17.68
C THR A 640 -17.28 -8.79 18.23
N SER A 641 -17.18 -7.48 18.00
CA SER A 641 -16.11 -6.64 18.56
C SER A 641 -16.69 -5.46 19.35
N PRO A 642 -17.39 -5.74 20.47
CA PRO A 642 -18.10 -4.72 21.23
C PRO A 642 -17.19 -3.57 21.65
N LEU A 643 -17.76 -2.37 21.78
CA LEU A 643 -17.04 -1.15 22.11
C LEU A 643 -17.12 -0.83 23.62
N LYS A 644 -16.09 -0.16 24.14
CA LYS A 644 -16.02 0.27 25.55
C LYS A 644 -17.03 1.35 25.89
N GLU A 645 -17.34 2.20 24.92
CA GLU A 645 -18.19 3.38 25.07
C GLU A 645 -19.16 3.50 23.89
N ARG A 646 -20.29 4.18 24.09
CA ARG A 646 -21.25 4.51 23.02
C ARG A 646 -20.57 5.27 21.88
N LEU A 647 -21.06 5.06 20.66
CA LEU A 647 -20.55 5.76 19.48
C LEU A 647 -20.80 7.27 19.62
N SER A 648 -19.77 8.08 19.42
CA SER A 648 -19.89 9.52 19.54
C SER A 648 -20.31 10.11 18.19
N LEU A 649 -21.62 10.30 18.03
CA LEU A 649 -22.18 10.78 16.77
C LEU A 649 -22.28 12.32 16.69
N GLN A 650 -21.88 13.07 17.71
CA GLN A 650 -21.81 14.56 17.71
C GLN A 650 -20.69 15.03 18.65
N ARG A 651 -19.43 14.98 18.20
CA ARG A 651 -18.28 15.34 19.02
C ARG A 651 -17.82 16.79 18.75
N GLU A 652 -17.59 17.55 19.82
CA GLU A 652 -16.88 18.84 19.79
C GLU A 652 -15.39 18.63 20.12
N GLY A 653 -14.47 19.08 19.26
CA GLY A 653 -13.01 19.03 19.50
C GLY A 653 -12.22 17.94 18.72
N ALA A 654 -10.89 17.99 18.85
CA ALA A 654 -9.88 17.40 17.94
C ALA A 654 -9.70 15.86 17.97
N GLY A 655 -10.69 15.09 18.43
CA GLY A 655 -10.63 13.62 18.41
C GLY A 655 -11.46 13.06 17.26
N GLY A 656 -10.81 12.62 16.18
CA GLY A 656 -11.53 12.24 14.96
C GLY A 656 -12.53 11.08 15.08
N TYR A 657 -13.49 11.07 14.16
CA TYR A 657 -14.51 10.03 14.05
C TYR A 657 -13.88 8.76 13.47
N SER A 658 -14.15 7.60 14.07
CA SER A 658 -13.74 6.32 13.46
C SER A 658 -14.50 6.09 12.15
N PRO A 659 -14.02 5.26 11.22
CA PRO A 659 -14.78 4.89 10.02
C PRO A 659 -16.22 4.42 10.32
N LEU A 660 -16.42 3.67 11.40
CA LEU A 660 -17.75 3.28 11.89
C LEU A 660 -18.62 4.47 12.30
N GLU A 661 -18.06 5.47 13.00
CA GLU A 661 -18.80 6.69 13.33
C GLU A 661 -19.07 7.54 12.08
N ARG A 662 -18.11 7.62 11.15
CA ARG A 662 -18.22 8.35 9.88
C ARG A 662 -19.35 7.79 9.01
N SER A 663 -19.45 6.47 8.88
CA SER A 663 -20.49 5.81 8.07
C SER A 663 -21.91 6.10 8.57
N ILE A 664 -22.09 6.08 9.89
CA ILE A 664 -23.39 6.42 10.53
C ILE A 664 -23.67 7.92 10.36
N ARG A 665 -22.69 8.78 10.66
CA ARG A 665 -22.87 10.24 10.59
C ARG A 665 -23.23 10.73 9.20
N ALA A 666 -22.57 10.23 8.16
CA ALA A 666 -22.87 10.58 6.77
C ALA A 666 -24.30 10.23 6.34
N SER A 667 -24.96 9.33 7.08
CA SER A 667 -26.33 8.90 6.82
C SER A 667 -27.35 9.73 7.60
N VAL A 668 -27.00 10.16 8.82
CA VAL A 668 -27.95 10.80 9.75
C VAL A 668 -27.92 12.33 9.69
N TYR A 669 -26.77 12.96 9.41
CA TYR A 669 -26.58 14.41 9.55
C TYR A 669 -26.33 15.12 8.20
N ARG A 670 -27.06 14.73 7.16
CA ARG A 670 -26.95 15.36 5.83
C ARG A 670 -27.38 16.82 5.81
#